data_AF-A0AAD0SRW5-F1
#
_entry.id   AF-A0AAD0SRW5-F1
#
_cell.length_a   1.000
_cell.length_b   1.000
_cell.length_c   1.000
_cell.angle_alpha   90.00
_cell.angle_beta   90.00
_cell.angle_gamma   90.00
#
_symmetry.space_group_name_H-M   'P 1'
#
loop_
_entity.id
_entity.type
_entity.pdbx_description
1 polymer ?
#
loop_
_entity_poly.entity_id
_entity_poly.type
_entity_poly.pdbx_seq_one_letter_code
_entity_poly.pdbx_strand_id
1 'polypeptide(L)'
;MNNLKLQNKIFLILLLPIIAILILSFNSILDKYQKNLEMNESLQYLYFLENVSSLIHDLQKERNISTLFLESYGKEFNDEFKNQINKSDESINKLNEFLKNYSFFKDEEAKKRVSNFEKNIKQIHETRQKNIDLQISKQDLEKNYTFEIDNLTYFIGELLSYSNIGNLSKYSQSYIAFNQLIEKSFNEQEYLRNILNLGNITGDDFNSFINSVSKQNLYLEIIKDNIFVQNLENLKEIYSSKDFQQIDNIRKVIFLKSQKNDFMLKIKELSGYGGLIHLYKDYLETKDENLVNKIQAKHSALLKVIKYYEKFEGTSSEEKELLKQIRDTFDLIISNTSEISLSENKNLANQEKIDNKKAINAIDKLSNSIYGVDFNWKENSFNKLNLLIDSEKNLFDNLISYVNDEIWNFRNQIMYELLFITILILATIFSMILMTKRIVLSMKQFQINLNEFLAYSMKEKDDVTLHDISGNDEFAIMTRGMNEQIKKIEQIQEQDKKVVLEISDVMEKVNNGFFEYTIKQKAVTKDIEDLRYIINKMLNRTKLKIDNINLLLNSYTQSNYLFKLDEVQKKGMYGDFGTLCTSTLLLGHSSSELIAMITNAGIELENNTNILTISSNELALSSTQQASSLEQSSAALEQITSNIKNNNENMNRMMNIANEVNEASNVGSKFALQTSNSMDEINEKVKAINEAISIIDQIAFQTNILSLNAAVEAATAGEAGKGFAVVAAEVRNLANRSAEAAREIKGLVESASVKSNEGKEIAQDMINGYESLTSKITQTKDIIQSVTQFSKEQEIGIVQINETISRLDSATQKNASTASNIDTLSKEVSKLSSRLLQITAQAKIDKKYYEMVENIDLMKEVSKYKNDHISFKKRYFSTLDSFENCTVVDCKSCDMGKWITLCEHENRDFTKVKEWEILKQNHEDVHHKVQVYMDNSAKRVENKILRETSAQIEDSTIKVFDSLNDVLYIDSQKIKSNL
;
A
#
# COMPACT_ATOMS: atom_id res chain seq x y z
N MET A 1 24.28 -1.52 75.32
CA MET A 1 23.90 -2.93 75.58
C MET A 1 24.21 -3.42 77.01
N ASN A 2 25.13 -2.83 77.76
CA ASN A 2 25.64 -3.45 78.99
C ASN A 2 24.70 -3.40 80.21
N ASN A 3 23.68 -2.53 80.22
CA ASN A 3 22.71 -2.41 81.33
C ASN A 3 21.30 -2.94 80.98
N LEU A 4 21.15 -3.72 79.91
CA LEU A 4 19.87 -4.30 79.47
C LEU A 4 19.81 -5.80 79.77
N LYS A 5 18.67 -6.28 80.29
CA LYS A 5 18.40 -7.71 80.55
C LYS A 5 18.54 -8.53 79.24
N LEU A 6 19.02 -9.78 79.31
CA LEU A 6 19.37 -10.64 78.14
C LEU A 6 18.25 -10.75 77.09
N GLN A 7 17.00 -10.72 77.53
CA GLN A 7 15.77 -10.67 76.71
C GLN A 7 15.77 -9.50 75.70
N ASN A 8 16.31 -8.33 76.09
CA ASN A 8 16.29 -7.12 75.28
C ASN A 8 17.44 -7.07 74.24
N LYS A 9 18.43 -7.98 74.31
CA LYS A 9 19.54 -8.06 73.34
C LYS A 9 19.20 -8.92 72.13
N ILE A 10 18.42 -9.99 72.34
CA ILE A 10 17.91 -10.88 71.26
C ILE A 10 16.92 -10.11 70.36
N PHE A 11 16.14 -9.20 70.94
CA PHE A 11 15.25 -8.28 70.22
C PHE A 11 15.99 -7.39 69.18
N LEU A 12 17.24 -7.01 69.45
CA LEU A 12 18.01 -6.09 68.60
C LEU A 12 18.67 -6.77 67.37
N ILE A 13 18.90 -8.09 67.38
CA ILE A 13 19.62 -8.81 66.30
C ILE A 13 18.67 -9.24 65.17
N LEU A 14 17.41 -9.56 65.48
CA LEU A 14 16.38 -9.94 64.50
C LEU A 14 15.75 -8.74 63.78
N LEU A 15 16.01 -7.51 64.24
CA LEU A 15 15.37 -6.29 63.76
C LEU A 15 15.77 -5.93 62.31
N LEU A 16 17.04 -6.13 61.94
CA LEU A 16 17.62 -5.60 60.71
C LEU A 16 17.19 -6.34 59.42
N PRO A 17 17.15 -7.69 59.38
CA PRO A 17 16.61 -8.45 58.24
C PRO A 17 15.10 -8.25 58.06
N ILE A 18 14.37 -8.11 59.17
CA ILE A 18 12.92 -7.83 59.16
C ILE A 18 12.65 -6.45 58.55
N ILE A 19 13.45 -5.44 58.89
CA ILE A 19 13.35 -4.11 58.29
C ILE A 19 13.57 -4.16 56.77
N ALA A 20 14.54 -4.93 56.26
CA ALA A 20 14.80 -5.05 54.82
C ALA A 20 13.63 -5.69 54.04
N ILE A 21 13.04 -6.77 54.58
CA ILE A 21 11.86 -7.43 53.98
C ILE A 21 10.64 -6.52 54.04
N LEU A 22 10.47 -5.75 55.11
CA LEU A 22 9.41 -4.76 55.24
C LEU A 22 9.54 -3.63 54.21
N ILE A 23 10.77 -3.17 53.91
CA ILE A 23 11.00 -2.13 52.89
C ILE A 23 10.64 -2.61 51.48
N LEU A 24 11.08 -3.81 51.08
CA LEU A 24 10.74 -4.35 49.75
C LEU A 24 9.24 -4.65 49.61
N SER A 25 8.62 -5.19 50.65
CA SER A 25 7.17 -5.45 50.67
C SER A 25 6.38 -4.15 50.66
N PHE A 26 6.85 -3.10 51.34
CA PHE A 26 6.25 -1.78 51.30
C PHE A 26 6.31 -1.15 49.90
N ASN A 27 7.44 -1.27 49.19
CA ASN A 27 7.56 -0.79 47.81
C ASN A 27 6.62 -1.54 46.85
N SER A 28 6.46 -2.86 47.00
CA SER A 28 5.49 -3.67 46.21
C SER A 28 4.05 -3.24 46.48
N ILE A 29 3.69 -3.06 47.75
CA ILE A 29 2.36 -2.57 48.15
C ILE A 29 2.11 -1.16 47.61
N LEU A 30 3.12 -0.27 47.65
CA LEU A 30 3.03 1.08 47.09
C LEU A 30 2.77 1.08 45.58
N ASP A 31 3.49 0.26 44.81
CA ASP A 31 3.28 0.14 43.35
C ASP A 31 1.85 -0.34 43.02
N LYS A 32 1.38 -1.39 43.71
CA LYS A 32 0.01 -1.92 43.54
C LYS A 32 -1.06 -0.94 44.00
N TYR A 33 -0.79 -0.19 45.07
CA TYR A 33 -1.68 0.87 45.54
C TYR A 33 -1.77 2.02 44.54
N GLN A 34 -0.64 2.43 43.94
CA GLN A 34 -0.63 3.44 42.90
C GLN A 34 -1.42 3.00 41.66
N LYS A 35 -1.21 1.76 41.17
CA LYS A 35 -2.01 1.20 40.06
C LYS A 35 -3.49 1.15 40.39
N ASN A 36 -3.85 0.76 41.61
CA ASN A 36 -5.24 0.77 42.07
C ASN A 36 -5.84 2.19 42.09
N LEU A 37 -5.07 3.22 42.48
CA LEU A 37 -5.53 4.61 42.42
C LEU A 37 -5.76 5.05 40.98
N GLU A 38 -4.79 4.83 40.09
CA GLU A 38 -4.90 5.18 38.68
C GLU A 38 -6.08 4.46 38.01
N MET A 39 -6.34 3.19 38.33
CA MET A 39 -7.49 2.41 37.84
C MET A 39 -8.83 2.95 38.37
N ASN A 40 -8.88 3.44 39.62
CA ASN A 40 -10.05 4.12 40.16
C ASN A 40 -10.29 5.47 39.48
N GLU A 41 -9.24 6.20 39.12
CA GLU A 41 -9.37 7.41 38.30
C GLU A 41 -9.93 7.09 36.90
N SER A 42 -9.46 6.00 36.26
CA SER A 42 -10.04 5.52 35.01
C SER A 42 -11.53 5.21 35.15
N LEU A 43 -11.93 4.55 36.24
CA LEU A 43 -13.32 4.20 36.52
C LEU A 43 -14.21 5.45 36.65
N GLN A 44 -13.75 6.46 37.40
CA GLN A 44 -14.47 7.73 37.54
C GLN A 44 -14.60 8.45 36.19
N TYR A 45 -13.55 8.43 35.37
CA TYR A 45 -13.59 9.01 34.02
C TYR A 45 -14.58 8.26 33.12
N LEU A 46 -14.61 6.93 33.18
CA LEU A 46 -15.58 6.13 32.42
C LEU A 46 -17.02 6.48 32.83
N TYR A 47 -17.36 6.57 34.12
CA TYR A 47 -18.71 7.00 34.53
C TYR A 47 -19.10 8.39 34.03
N PHE A 48 -18.13 9.31 33.94
CA PHE A 48 -18.36 10.59 33.27
C PHE A 48 -18.66 10.40 31.79
N LEU A 49 -17.88 9.56 31.09
CA LEU A 49 -18.11 9.26 29.68
C LEU A 49 -19.42 8.55 29.39
N GLU A 50 -19.99 7.79 30.33
CA GLU A 50 -21.33 7.21 30.20
C GLU A 50 -22.38 8.31 29.97
N ASN A 51 -22.30 9.39 30.77
CA ASN A 51 -23.19 10.53 30.66
C ASN A 51 -22.91 11.35 29.39
N VAL A 52 -21.64 11.51 29.01
CA VAL A 52 -21.25 12.19 27.77
C VAL A 52 -21.74 11.42 26.54
N SER A 53 -21.52 10.11 26.48
CA SER A 53 -21.94 9.25 25.36
C SER A 53 -23.46 9.23 25.23
N SER A 54 -24.19 9.08 26.34
CA SER A 54 -25.66 9.18 26.35
C SER A 54 -26.14 10.52 25.78
N LEU A 55 -25.52 11.64 26.18
CA LEU A 55 -25.87 12.96 25.66
C LEU A 55 -25.54 13.11 24.17
N ILE A 56 -24.38 12.62 23.73
CA ILE A 56 -24.00 12.61 22.31
C ILE A 56 -25.06 11.88 21.49
N HIS A 57 -25.47 10.68 21.92
CA HIS A 57 -26.49 9.89 21.22
C HIS A 57 -27.84 10.59 21.17
N ASP A 58 -28.26 11.23 22.27
CA ASP A 58 -29.51 11.98 22.29
C ASP A 58 -29.45 13.22 21.39
N LEU A 59 -28.35 13.96 21.37
CA LEU A 59 -28.15 15.10 20.47
C LEU A 59 -28.03 14.69 19.00
N GLN A 60 -27.43 13.53 18.69
CA GLN A 60 -27.37 12.97 17.34
C GLN A 60 -28.77 12.60 16.83
N LYS A 61 -29.57 11.94 17.68
CA LYS A 61 -30.98 11.61 17.38
C LYS A 61 -31.82 12.87 17.25
N GLU A 62 -31.61 13.83 18.14
CA GLU A 62 -32.30 15.12 18.09
C GLU A 62 -31.96 15.90 16.83
N ARG A 63 -30.66 16.00 16.45
CA ARG A 63 -30.21 16.60 15.19
C ARG A 63 -30.99 16.00 14.02
N ASN A 64 -31.02 14.67 13.91
CA ASN A 64 -31.70 13.97 12.82
C ASN A 64 -33.22 14.27 12.78
N ILE A 65 -33.91 14.12 13.90
CA ILE A 65 -35.36 14.38 13.99
C ILE A 65 -35.67 15.87 13.74
N SER A 66 -34.82 16.77 14.24
CA SER A 66 -34.97 18.22 14.07
C SER A 66 -34.82 18.64 12.60
N THR A 67 -33.94 17.97 11.85
CA THR A 67 -33.82 18.16 10.40
C THR A 67 -35.05 17.64 9.66
N LEU A 68 -35.56 16.46 10.02
CA LEU A 68 -36.79 15.91 9.43
C LEU A 68 -38.02 16.80 9.70
N PHE A 69 -38.15 17.32 10.92
CA PHE A 69 -39.17 18.30 11.27
C PHE A 69 -39.08 19.55 10.40
N LEU A 70 -37.88 20.12 10.22
CA LEU A 70 -37.64 21.30 9.40
C LEU A 70 -37.93 21.05 7.91
N GLU A 71 -37.50 19.91 7.37
CA GLU A 71 -37.76 19.48 5.98
C GLU A 71 -39.26 19.30 5.70
N SER A 72 -40.04 18.88 6.71
CA SER A 72 -41.50 18.78 6.62
C SER A 72 -42.24 20.12 6.76
N TYR A 73 -41.50 21.23 6.92
CA TYR A 73 -42.03 22.54 7.29
C TYR A 73 -42.90 22.49 8.57
N GLY A 74 -42.47 21.66 9.54
CA GLY A 74 -43.13 21.46 10.82
C GLY A 74 -44.42 20.63 10.79
N LYS A 75 -44.71 19.93 9.69
CA LYS A 75 -45.93 19.12 9.53
C LYS A 75 -45.80 17.69 10.05
N GLU A 76 -44.61 17.11 9.97
CA GLU A 76 -44.29 15.75 10.41
C GLU A 76 -43.23 15.80 11.51
N PHE A 77 -43.11 14.74 12.30
CA PHE A 77 -42.10 14.59 13.37
C PHE A 77 -42.19 15.57 14.57
N ASN A 78 -43.29 16.32 14.73
CA ASN A 78 -43.44 17.30 15.82
C ASN A 78 -43.42 16.64 17.22
N ASP A 79 -44.15 15.54 17.39
CA ASP A 79 -44.25 14.84 18.67
C ASP A 79 -42.95 14.09 18.99
N GLU A 80 -42.35 13.46 17.98
CA GLU A 80 -41.03 12.83 18.06
C GLU A 80 -39.94 13.85 18.42
N PHE A 81 -39.98 15.05 17.83
CA PHE A 81 -39.01 16.10 18.11
C PHE A 81 -39.14 16.59 19.56
N LYS A 82 -40.35 16.86 20.05
CA LYS A 82 -40.58 17.22 21.46
C LYS A 82 -40.14 16.11 22.43
N ASN A 83 -40.46 14.87 22.12
CA ASN A 83 -40.07 13.73 22.94
C ASN A 83 -38.54 13.57 22.99
N GLN A 84 -37.85 13.78 21.86
CA GLN A 84 -36.39 13.71 21.84
C GLN A 84 -35.74 14.90 22.54
N ILE A 85 -36.29 16.13 22.44
CA ILE A 85 -35.84 17.29 23.23
C ILE A 85 -35.87 16.95 24.72
N ASN A 86 -36.96 16.37 25.22
CA ASN A 86 -37.08 15.98 26.64
C ASN A 86 -36.00 14.98 27.06
N LYS A 87 -35.71 13.96 26.23
CA LYS A 87 -34.64 13.00 26.49
C LYS A 87 -33.26 13.65 26.51
N SER A 88 -32.98 14.52 25.53
CA SER A 88 -31.73 15.28 25.50
C SER A 88 -31.59 16.17 26.74
N ASP A 89 -32.67 16.82 27.19
CA ASP A 89 -32.66 17.63 28.41
C ASP A 89 -32.43 16.78 29.68
N GLU A 90 -32.99 15.57 29.75
CA GLU A 90 -32.66 14.62 30.82
C GLU A 90 -31.16 14.26 30.82
N SER A 91 -30.59 13.97 29.66
CA SER A 91 -29.16 13.67 29.52
C SER A 91 -28.26 14.87 29.83
N ILE A 92 -28.65 16.09 29.42
CA ILE A 92 -27.97 17.35 29.79
C ILE A 92 -28.00 17.53 31.31
N ASN A 93 -29.15 17.30 31.95
CA ASN A 93 -29.30 17.46 33.40
C ASN A 93 -28.44 16.45 34.18
N LYS A 94 -28.42 15.18 33.75
CA LYS A 94 -27.55 14.15 34.35
C LYS A 94 -26.07 14.51 34.24
N LEU A 95 -25.62 14.96 33.06
CA LEU A 95 -24.24 15.39 32.88
C LEU A 95 -23.89 16.61 33.74
N ASN A 96 -24.78 17.61 33.82
CA ASN A 96 -24.60 18.77 34.68
C ASN A 96 -24.57 18.42 36.17
N GLU A 97 -25.40 17.47 36.61
CA GLU A 97 -25.37 16.97 37.99
C GLU A 97 -24.08 16.22 38.29
N PHE A 98 -23.59 15.40 37.35
CA PHE A 98 -22.31 14.72 37.47
C PHE A 98 -21.15 15.72 37.61
N LEU A 99 -21.11 16.75 36.76
CA LEU A 99 -20.07 17.79 36.76
C LEU A 99 -20.06 18.64 38.04
N LYS A 100 -21.20 18.81 38.72
CA LYS A 100 -21.27 19.50 40.03
C LYS A 100 -20.64 18.69 41.16
N ASN A 101 -20.70 17.37 41.08
CA ASN A 101 -20.31 16.46 42.16
C ASN A 101 -18.86 15.97 42.04
N TYR A 102 -18.19 16.17 40.89
CA TYR A 102 -16.89 15.56 40.59
C TYR A 102 -15.91 16.54 39.92
N SER A 103 -14.73 16.76 40.53
CA SER A 103 -13.65 17.60 39.98
C SER A 103 -12.35 16.79 39.80
N PHE A 104 -12.25 16.02 38.71
CA PHE A 104 -11.16 15.04 38.48
C PHE A 104 -10.36 15.28 37.19
N PHE A 105 -10.65 16.36 36.44
CA PHE A 105 -9.91 16.67 35.22
C PHE A 105 -8.45 17.05 35.52
N LYS A 106 -7.51 16.30 34.96
CA LYS A 106 -6.05 16.49 35.13
C LYS A 106 -5.50 17.71 34.39
N ASP A 107 -6.14 18.12 33.29
CA ASP A 107 -5.68 19.19 32.38
C ASP A 107 -6.60 20.43 32.46
N GLU A 108 -6.01 21.62 32.37
CA GLU A 108 -6.68 22.90 32.22
C GLU A 108 -7.50 22.99 30.93
N GLU A 109 -7.09 22.30 29.85
CA GLU A 109 -7.85 22.29 28.59
C GLU A 109 -9.22 21.59 28.76
N ALA A 110 -9.28 20.49 29.51
CA ALA A 110 -10.52 19.79 29.80
C ALA A 110 -11.49 20.67 30.62
N LYS A 111 -10.99 21.42 31.62
CA LYS A 111 -11.79 22.38 32.39
C LYS A 111 -12.34 23.50 31.52
N LYS A 112 -11.55 24.02 30.58
CA LYS A 112 -11.98 25.05 29.62
C LYS A 112 -13.09 24.53 28.71
N ARG A 113 -13.01 23.28 28.24
CA ARG A 113 -14.04 22.67 27.39
C ARG A 113 -15.34 22.40 28.14
N VAL A 114 -15.29 22.05 29.42
CA VAL A 114 -16.48 21.96 30.27
C VAL A 114 -17.17 23.33 30.39
N SER A 115 -16.41 24.42 30.56
CA SER A 115 -16.99 25.77 30.56
C SER A 115 -17.59 26.16 29.20
N ASN A 116 -16.99 25.71 28.09
CA ASN A 116 -17.56 25.91 26.75
C ASN A 116 -18.86 25.11 26.54
N PHE A 117 -18.94 23.87 27.05
CA PHE A 117 -20.16 23.05 27.02
C PHE A 117 -21.36 23.80 27.63
N GLU A 118 -21.21 24.39 28.82
CA GLU A 118 -22.28 25.17 29.45
C GLU A 118 -22.77 26.36 28.57
N LYS A 119 -21.86 26.96 27.80
CA LYS A 119 -22.19 28.04 26.86
C LYS A 119 -22.89 27.50 25.61
N ASN A 120 -22.42 26.38 25.08
CA ASN A 120 -22.92 25.79 23.84
C ASN A 120 -24.30 25.16 24.01
N ILE A 121 -24.60 24.56 25.16
CA ILE A 121 -25.95 24.06 25.46
C ILE A 121 -27.01 25.18 25.36
N LYS A 122 -26.69 26.41 25.79
CA LYS A 122 -27.57 27.56 25.57
C LYS A 122 -27.83 27.81 24.09
N GLN A 123 -26.81 27.67 23.25
CA GLN A 123 -26.93 27.79 21.80
C GLN A 123 -27.78 26.66 21.18
N ILE A 124 -27.76 25.45 21.75
CA ILE A 124 -28.68 24.37 21.35
C ILE A 124 -30.13 24.75 21.67
N HIS A 125 -30.42 25.30 22.86
CA HIS A 125 -31.77 25.79 23.19
C HIS A 125 -32.24 26.89 22.22
N GLU A 126 -31.38 27.85 21.87
CA GLU A 126 -31.70 28.86 20.86
C GLU A 126 -31.95 28.24 19.47
N THR A 127 -31.16 27.22 19.11
CA THR A 127 -31.31 26.48 17.84
C THR A 127 -32.63 25.74 17.80
N ARG A 128 -33.04 25.08 18.90
CA ARG A 128 -34.36 24.44 19.04
C ARG A 128 -35.49 25.43 18.81
N GLN A 129 -35.43 26.59 19.47
CA GLN A 129 -36.48 27.62 19.33
C GLN A 129 -36.56 28.13 17.89
N LYS A 130 -35.42 28.47 17.27
CA LYS A 130 -35.39 28.88 15.86
C LYS A 130 -35.90 27.79 14.92
N ASN A 131 -35.68 26.51 15.23
CA ASN A 131 -36.19 25.40 14.43
C ASN A 131 -37.73 25.27 14.56
N ILE A 132 -38.25 25.34 15.79
CA ILE A 132 -39.70 25.32 16.06
C ILE A 132 -40.40 26.48 15.34
N ASP A 133 -39.77 27.66 15.34
CA ASP A 133 -40.27 28.86 14.67
C ASP A 133 -40.00 28.87 13.15
N LEU A 134 -39.32 27.84 12.61
CA LEU A 134 -38.89 27.72 11.21
C LEU A 134 -38.02 28.89 10.71
N GLN A 135 -37.21 29.47 11.61
CA GLN A 135 -36.33 30.63 11.38
C GLN A 135 -34.85 30.26 11.24
N ILE A 136 -34.54 28.99 10.97
CA ILE A 136 -33.16 28.51 10.79
C ILE A 136 -33.03 27.74 9.47
N SER A 137 -31.88 27.87 8.82
CA SER A 137 -31.55 27.04 7.67
C SER A 137 -31.16 25.63 8.13
N LYS A 138 -31.39 24.63 7.28
CA LYS A 138 -30.93 23.25 7.53
C LYS A 138 -29.41 23.20 7.81
N GLN A 139 -28.61 23.92 7.03
CA GLN A 139 -27.15 23.94 7.19
C GLN A 139 -26.73 24.52 8.55
N ASP A 140 -27.37 25.62 8.99
CA ASP A 140 -27.04 26.23 10.29
C ASP A 140 -27.49 25.37 11.47
N LEU A 141 -28.65 24.71 11.35
CA LEU A 141 -29.16 23.75 12.33
C LEU A 141 -28.16 22.59 12.51
N GLU A 142 -27.78 21.93 11.43
CA GLU A 142 -26.85 20.80 11.45
C GLU A 142 -25.48 21.22 11.98
N LYS A 143 -24.98 22.40 11.56
CA LYS A 143 -23.71 22.94 12.02
C LYS A 143 -23.69 23.18 13.53
N ASN A 144 -24.78 23.72 14.09
CA ASN A 144 -24.86 23.99 15.52
C ASN A 144 -24.86 22.69 16.36
N TYR A 145 -25.63 21.68 15.97
CA TYR A 145 -25.61 20.37 16.65
C TYR A 145 -24.26 19.66 16.48
N THR A 146 -23.72 19.64 15.27
CA THR A 146 -22.44 18.96 14.98
C THR A 146 -21.29 19.60 15.76
N PHE A 147 -21.26 20.92 15.86
CA PHE A 147 -20.27 21.63 16.68
C PHE A 147 -20.30 21.18 18.14
N GLU A 148 -21.49 20.97 18.70
CA GLU A 148 -21.60 20.52 20.09
C GLU A 148 -21.26 19.04 20.27
N ILE A 149 -21.71 18.19 19.34
CA ILE A 149 -21.35 16.76 19.33
C ILE A 149 -19.82 16.60 19.23
N ASP A 150 -19.14 17.35 18.36
CA ASP A 150 -17.68 17.30 18.22
C ASP A 150 -16.96 17.76 19.50
N ASN A 151 -17.50 18.78 20.19
CA ASN A 151 -16.96 19.23 21.48
C ASN A 151 -17.12 18.18 22.58
N LEU A 152 -18.24 17.47 22.63
CA LEU A 152 -18.46 16.38 23.58
C LEU A 152 -17.57 15.17 23.25
N THR A 153 -17.40 14.88 21.96
CA THR A 153 -16.58 13.76 21.47
C THR A 153 -15.10 13.91 21.85
N TYR A 154 -14.62 15.15 22.05
CA TYR A 154 -13.28 15.39 22.60
C TYR A 154 -13.05 14.64 23.92
N PHE A 155 -14.04 14.65 24.83
CA PHE A 155 -13.91 13.96 26.11
C PHE A 155 -13.77 12.45 25.94
N ILE A 156 -14.46 11.87 24.97
CA ILE A 156 -14.28 10.45 24.64
C ILE A 156 -12.84 10.19 24.16
N GLY A 157 -12.29 11.05 23.31
CA GLY A 157 -10.91 10.94 22.84
C GLY A 157 -9.87 11.03 23.97
N GLU A 158 -10.15 11.83 25.00
CA GLU A 158 -9.31 11.97 26.18
C GLU A 158 -9.30 10.74 27.10
N LEU A 159 -10.15 9.73 26.87
CA LEU A 159 -10.13 8.49 27.66
C LEU A 159 -8.74 7.86 27.72
N LEU A 160 -7.93 7.99 26.66
CA LEU A 160 -6.56 7.44 26.62
C LEU A 160 -5.62 8.06 27.65
N SER A 161 -5.82 9.32 28.05
CA SER A 161 -5.01 9.96 29.09
C SER A 161 -5.34 9.43 30.50
N TYR A 162 -6.49 8.77 30.67
CA TYR A 162 -6.94 8.14 31.91
C TYR A 162 -6.86 6.61 31.90
N SER A 163 -6.50 5.96 30.78
CA SER A 163 -6.57 4.49 30.60
C SER A 163 -5.23 3.84 30.23
N ASN A 164 -4.10 4.42 30.63
CA ASN A 164 -2.76 4.01 30.22
C ASN A 164 -2.21 2.71 30.89
N ILE A 165 -3.06 1.88 31.49
CA ILE A 165 -2.67 0.69 32.25
C ILE A 165 -3.05 -0.60 31.52
N GLY A 166 -2.06 -1.46 31.26
CA GLY A 166 -2.28 -2.80 30.74
C GLY A 166 -3.08 -2.82 29.42
N ASN A 167 -4.10 -3.69 29.34
CA ASN A 167 -4.98 -3.77 28.17
C ASN A 167 -6.11 -2.72 28.17
N LEU A 168 -6.28 -1.94 29.24
CA LEU A 168 -7.34 -0.93 29.31
C LEU A 168 -7.21 0.09 28.16
N SER A 169 -5.99 0.52 27.85
CA SER A 169 -5.71 1.44 26.75
C SER A 169 -6.23 0.92 25.40
N LYS A 170 -6.05 -0.38 25.12
CA LYS A 170 -6.55 -1.02 23.89
C LYS A 170 -8.08 -1.01 23.85
N TYR A 171 -8.72 -1.50 24.91
CA TYR A 171 -10.19 -1.54 24.98
C TYR A 171 -10.78 -0.12 24.89
N SER A 172 -10.14 0.88 25.50
CA SER A 172 -10.50 2.29 25.36
C SER A 172 -10.38 2.81 23.93
N GLN A 173 -9.35 2.39 23.15
CA GLN A 173 -9.28 2.73 21.71
C GLN A 173 -10.47 2.18 20.93
N SER A 174 -10.91 0.95 21.23
CA SER A 174 -12.10 0.37 20.57
C SER A 174 -13.39 1.13 20.91
N TYR A 175 -13.55 1.60 22.16
CA TYR A 175 -14.69 2.41 22.59
C TYR A 175 -14.73 3.78 21.90
N ILE A 176 -13.58 4.45 21.80
CA ILE A 176 -13.43 5.71 21.06
C ILE A 176 -13.80 5.53 19.59
N ALA A 177 -13.28 4.48 18.96
CA ALA A 177 -13.59 4.18 17.57
C ALA A 177 -15.08 3.84 17.35
N PHE A 178 -15.73 3.16 18.30
CA PHE A 178 -17.16 2.88 18.24
C PHE A 178 -18.01 4.15 18.24
N ASN A 179 -17.69 5.11 19.12
CA ASN A 179 -18.36 6.40 19.16
C ASN A 179 -18.22 7.19 17.85
N GLN A 180 -17.01 7.18 17.28
CA GLN A 180 -16.74 7.82 15.99
C GLN A 180 -17.47 7.13 14.83
N LEU A 181 -17.53 5.80 14.84
CA LEU A 181 -18.27 4.99 13.87
C LEU A 181 -19.77 5.34 13.88
N ILE A 182 -20.36 5.51 15.07
CA ILE A 182 -21.75 5.91 15.24
C ILE A 182 -22.00 7.31 14.64
N GLU A 183 -21.15 8.30 14.94
CA GLU A 183 -21.28 9.64 14.35
C GLU A 183 -21.19 9.62 12.82
N LYS A 184 -20.25 8.85 12.26
CA LYS A 184 -20.16 8.71 10.79
C LYS A 184 -21.33 7.93 10.20
N SER A 185 -21.97 7.05 10.97
CA SER A 185 -23.20 6.37 10.54
C SER A 185 -24.40 7.31 10.53
N PHE A 186 -24.51 8.24 11.49
CA PHE A 186 -25.52 9.31 11.43
C PHE A 186 -25.30 10.24 10.23
N ASN A 187 -24.06 10.64 9.95
CA ASN A 187 -23.75 11.48 8.80
C ASN A 187 -24.03 10.76 7.47
N GLU A 188 -23.75 9.46 7.40
CA GLU A 188 -24.13 8.65 6.24
C GLU A 188 -25.65 8.67 6.02
N GLN A 189 -26.46 8.45 7.07
CA GLN A 189 -27.92 8.49 6.94
C GLN A 189 -28.41 9.82 6.35
N GLU A 190 -27.79 10.93 6.74
CA GLU A 190 -28.06 12.26 6.19
C GLU A 190 -27.71 12.37 4.71
N TYR A 191 -26.49 11.95 4.33
CA TYR A 191 -26.06 11.98 2.93
C TYR A 191 -26.92 11.08 2.05
N LEU A 192 -27.29 9.89 2.56
CA LEU A 192 -28.25 9.00 1.90
C LEU A 192 -29.60 9.70 1.71
N ARG A 193 -30.10 10.41 2.74
CA ARG A 193 -31.36 11.16 2.63
C ARG A 193 -31.29 12.23 1.54
N ASN A 194 -30.23 13.03 1.51
CA ASN A 194 -30.05 14.08 0.51
C ASN A 194 -29.99 13.50 -0.91
N ILE A 195 -29.16 12.47 -1.10
CA ILE A 195 -28.98 11.81 -2.40
C ILE A 195 -30.28 11.16 -2.89
N LEU A 196 -30.98 10.42 -2.02
CA LEU A 196 -32.17 9.67 -2.39
C LEU A 196 -33.40 10.58 -2.58
N ASN A 197 -33.55 11.66 -1.79
CA ASN A 197 -34.64 12.61 -1.95
C ASN A 197 -34.48 13.48 -3.22
N LEU A 198 -33.26 13.86 -3.57
CA LEU A 198 -32.99 14.64 -4.79
C LEU A 198 -33.08 13.79 -6.07
N GLY A 199 -32.91 12.47 -5.96
CA GLY A 199 -32.89 11.54 -7.10
C GLY A 199 -31.66 11.70 -8.00
N ASN A 200 -30.75 12.62 -7.67
CA ASN A 200 -29.49 12.88 -8.36
C ASN A 200 -28.35 12.99 -7.34
N ILE A 201 -27.16 12.59 -7.76
CA ILE A 201 -25.94 12.64 -6.95
C ILE A 201 -25.16 13.89 -7.34
N THR A 202 -25.06 14.87 -6.44
CA THR A 202 -24.13 15.99 -6.62
C THR A 202 -22.70 15.56 -6.26
N GLY A 203 -21.69 16.26 -6.79
CA GLY A 203 -20.29 15.95 -6.49
C GLY A 203 -19.97 16.08 -4.99
N ASP A 204 -20.50 17.11 -4.34
CA ASP A 204 -20.27 17.37 -2.91
C ASP A 204 -20.96 16.34 -2.02
N ASP A 205 -22.19 15.95 -2.36
CA ASP A 205 -22.93 14.90 -1.62
C ASP A 205 -22.22 13.55 -1.74
N PHE A 206 -21.75 13.19 -2.95
CA PHE A 206 -21.02 11.94 -3.17
C PHE A 206 -19.68 11.90 -2.42
N ASN A 207 -18.92 12.99 -2.46
CA ASN A 207 -17.65 13.08 -1.75
C ASN A 207 -17.84 12.98 -0.24
N SER A 208 -18.85 13.67 0.30
CA SER A 208 -19.19 13.62 1.72
C SER A 208 -19.64 12.22 2.15
N PHE A 209 -20.47 11.57 1.32
CA PHE A 209 -20.91 10.20 1.51
C PHE A 209 -19.74 9.20 1.53
N ILE A 210 -18.89 9.20 0.50
CA ILE A 210 -17.74 8.29 0.40
C ILE A 210 -16.72 8.52 1.51
N ASN A 211 -16.44 9.78 1.88
CA ASN A 211 -15.58 10.11 3.01
C ASN A 211 -16.16 9.53 4.32
N SER A 212 -17.48 9.63 4.52
CA SER A 212 -18.13 9.07 5.70
C SER A 212 -18.01 7.54 5.75
N VAL A 213 -18.33 6.85 4.65
CA VAL A 213 -18.22 5.38 4.55
C VAL A 213 -16.77 4.91 4.75
N SER A 214 -15.80 5.63 4.19
CA SER A 214 -14.38 5.30 4.33
C SER A 214 -13.91 5.42 5.78
N LYS A 215 -14.34 6.47 6.50
CA LYS A 215 -14.05 6.63 7.93
C LYS A 215 -14.73 5.56 8.78
N GLN A 216 -15.96 5.17 8.45
CA GLN A 216 -16.62 4.04 9.14
C GLN A 216 -15.82 2.74 9.01
N ASN A 217 -15.32 2.42 7.81
CA ASN A 217 -14.50 1.24 7.59
C ASN A 217 -13.19 1.29 8.40
N LEU A 218 -12.52 2.45 8.46
CA LEU A 218 -11.33 2.63 9.28
C LEU A 218 -11.61 2.39 10.77
N TYR A 219 -12.69 2.96 11.30
CA TYR A 219 -13.05 2.77 12.71
C TYR A 219 -13.45 1.32 13.01
N LEU A 220 -14.10 0.63 12.07
CA LEU A 220 -14.43 -0.78 12.21
C LEU A 220 -13.16 -1.66 12.34
N GLU A 221 -12.11 -1.39 11.58
CA GLU A 221 -10.85 -2.12 11.71
C GLU A 221 -10.19 -1.86 13.09
N ILE A 222 -10.18 -0.60 13.55
CA ILE A 222 -9.67 -0.26 14.89
C ILE A 222 -10.46 -1.00 15.98
N ILE A 223 -11.79 -1.10 15.84
CA ILE A 223 -12.64 -1.85 16.76
C ILE A 223 -12.25 -3.34 16.74
N LYS A 224 -12.17 -3.97 15.57
CA LYS A 224 -11.83 -5.40 15.46
C LYS A 224 -10.49 -5.75 16.10
N ASP A 225 -9.49 -4.88 15.96
CA ASP A 225 -8.13 -5.11 16.48
C ASP A 225 -8.03 -4.96 18.01
N ASN A 226 -8.94 -4.19 18.62
CA ASN A 226 -8.81 -3.75 20.00
C ASN A 226 -9.99 -4.09 20.91
N ILE A 227 -11.07 -4.67 20.38
CA ILE A 227 -12.25 -5.09 21.17
C ILE A 227 -11.95 -6.34 22.02
N PHE A 228 -12.75 -6.55 23.07
CA PHE A 228 -12.72 -7.80 23.83
C PHE A 228 -13.00 -9.01 22.92
N VAL A 229 -12.22 -10.09 23.11
CA VAL A 229 -12.34 -11.32 22.30
C VAL A 229 -13.77 -11.89 22.32
N GLN A 230 -14.46 -11.82 23.45
CA GLN A 230 -15.84 -12.30 23.61
C GLN A 230 -16.87 -11.48 22.80
N ASN A 231 -16.56 -10.22 22.48
CA ASN A 231 -17.44 -9.32 21.72
C ASN A 231 -17.23 -9.43 20.21
N LEU A 232 -16.12 -10.03 19.75
CA LEU A 232 -15.77 -10.11 18.33
C LEU A 232 -16.80 -10.92 17.52
N GLU A 233 -17.27 -12.05 18.04
CA GLU A 233 -18.29 -12.88 17.36
C GLU A 233 -19.63 -12.15 17.25
N ASN A 234 -20.09 -11.52 18.33
CA ASN A 234 -21.32 -10.70 18.30
C ASN A 234 -21.21 -9.55 17.28
N LEU A 235 -20.04 -8.89 17.19
CA LEU A 235 -19.81 -7.86 16.19
C LEU A 235 -19.92 -8.42 14.75
N LYS A 236 -19.38 -9.62 14.48
CA LYS A 236 -19.51 -10.27 13.16
C LYS A 236 -20.96 -10.60 12.82
N GLU A 237 -21.74 -11.07 13.79
CA GLU A 237 -23.16 -11.37 13.61
C GLU A 237 -23.97 -10.10 13.26
N ILE A 238 -23.73 -8.99 13.96
CA ILE A 238 -24.39 -7.70 13.71
C ILE A 238 -24.08 -7.19 12.30
N TYR A 239 -22.82 -7.23 11.88
CA TYR A 239 -22.43 -6.80 10.53
C TYR A 239 -22.95 -7.74 9.42
N SER A 240 -23.33 -8.97 9.77
CA SER A 240 -23.97 -9.93 8.88
C SER A 240 -25.50 -9.83 8.90
N SER A 241 -26.08 -8.97 9.74
CA SER A 241 -27.52 -8.80 9.86
C SER A 241 -28.14 -8.20 8.60
N LYS A 242 -29.45 -8.43 8.44
CA LYS A 242 -30.22 -7.93 7.29
C LYS A 242 -30.11 -6.41 7.13
N ASP A 243 -30.22 -5.65 8.22
CA ASP A 243 -30.20 -4.18 8.16
C ASP A 243 -28.86 -3.64 7.65
N PHE A 244 -27.73 -4.21 8.08
CA PHE A 244 -26.41 -3.85 7.58
C PHE A 244 -26.25 -4.21 6.09
N GLN A 245 -26.65 -5.42 5.69
CA GLN A 245 -26.59 -5.85 4.30
C GLN A 245 -27.43 -4.96 3.37
N GLN A 246 -28.60 -4.51 3.81
CA GLN A 246 -29.44 -3.60 3.03
C GLN A 246 -28.77 -2.24 2.84
N ILE A 247 -28.15 -1.68 3.88
CA ILE A 247 -27.40 -0.41 3.76
C ILE A 247 -26.17 -0.59 2.86
N ASP A 248 -25.44 -1.70 2.96
CA ASP A 248 -24.32 -1.98 2.05
C ASP A 248 -24.76 -2.14 0.58
N ASN A 249 -25.93 -2.73 0.33
CA ASN A 249 -26.53 -2.76 -1.00
C ASN A 249 -26.83 -1.35 -1.51
N ILE A 250 -27.35 -0.45 -0.66
CA ILE A 250 -27.62 0.94 -1.04
C ILE A 250 -26.31 1.70 -1.33
N ARG A 251 -25.25 1.48 -0.53
CA ARG A 251 -23.91 2.03 -0.83
C ARG A 251 -23.45 1.61 -2.22
N LYS A 252 -23.61 0.32 -2.55
CA LYS A 252 -23.28 -0.21 -3.88
C LYS A 252 -24.13 0.45 -4.98
N VAL A 253 -25.43 0.62 -4.78
CA VAL A 253 -26.33 1.27 -5.74
C VAL A 253 -25.92 2.73 -5.99
N ILE A 254 -25.62 3.51 -4.94
CA ILE A 254 -25.18 4.90 -5.07
C ILE A 254 -23.84 4.99 -5.80
N PHE A 255 -22.89 4.11 -5.48
CA PHE A 255 -21.61 4.03 -6.17
C PHE A 255 -21.78 3.72 -7.67
N LEU A 256 -22.62 2.73 -8.01
CA LEU A 256 -22.93 2.40 -9.41
C LEU A 256 -23.68 3.52 -10.13
N LYS A 257 -24.62 4.21 -9.46
CA LYS A 257 -25.34 5.36 -10.02
C LYS A 257 -24.38 6.51 -10.34
N SER A 258 -23.39 6.77 -9.48
CA SER A 258 -22.35 7.78 -9.73
C SER A 258 -21.61 7.48 -11.05
N GLN A 259 -21.23 6.22 -11.29
CA GLN A 259 -20.61 5.82 -12.56
C GLN A 259 -21.57 5.89 -13.76
N LYS A 260 -22.86 5.54 -13.54
CA LYS A 260 -23.89 5.66 -14.59
C LYS A 260 -24.15 7.11 -15.01
N ASN A 261 -23.93 8.08 -14.13
CA ASN A 261 -24.05 9.50 -14.46
C ASN A 261 -23.04 9.94 -15.54
N ASP A 262 -21.88 9.29 -15.65
CA ASP A 262 -20.92 9.56 -16.74
C ASP A 262 -21.49 9.14 -18.11
N PHE A 263 -22.19 8.01 -18.18
CA PHE A 263 -22.92 7.63 -19.41
C PHE A 263 -24.03 8.64 -19.71
N MET A 264 -24.76 9.11 -18.70
CA MET A 264 -25.81 10.11 -18.89
C MET A 264 -25.29 11.46 -19.39
N LEU A 265 -24.14 11.92 -18.88
CA LEU A 265 -23.45 13.10 -19.39
C LEU A 265 -23.18 12.98 -20.89
N LYS A 266 -22.66 11.82 -21.31
CA LYS A 266 -22.35 11.56 -22.72
C LYS A 266 -23.60 11.41 -23.59
N ILE A 267 -24.65 10.77 -23.06
CA ILE A 267 -25.96 10.70 -23.74
C ILE A 267 -26.53 12.11 -23.94
N LYS A 268 -26.48 12.98 -22.92
CA LYS A 268 -26.93 14.38 -23.02
C LYS A 268 -26.11 15.19 -24.03
N GLU A 269 -24.79 15.02 -24.05
CA GLU A 269 -23.90 15.69 -25.01
C GLU A 269 -24.22 15.27 -26.45
N LEU A 270 -24.45 13.98 -26.69
CA LEU A 270 -24.73 13.46 -28.02
C LEU A 270 -26.16 13.75 -28.51
N SER A 271 -27.12 13.91 -27.59
CA SER A 271 -28.53 14.16 -27.91
C SER A 271 -28.94 15.65 -27.92
N GLY A 272 -28.32 16.49 -27.09
CA GLY A 272 -28.72 17.88 -26.82
C GLY A 272 -28.25 18.94 -27.84
N TYR A 273 -27.94 20.15 -27.36
CA TYR A 273 -27.51 21.29 -28.18
C TYR A 273 -26.13 21.02 -28.82
N GLY A 274 -25.99 21.19 -30.13
CA GLY A 274 -24.83 20.70 -30.91
C GLY A 274 -24.78 19.16 -31.09
N GLY A 275 -25.77 18.45 -30.56
CA GLY A 275 -26.00 17.01 -30.70
C GLY A 275 -27.04 16.67 -31.78
N LEU A 276 -27.60 15.46 -31.71
CA LEU A 276 -28.52 14.92 -32.72
C LEU A 276 -29.79 15.76 -32.91
N ILE A 277 -30.41 16.24 -31.82
CA ILE A 277 -31.63 17.06 -31.91
C ILE A 277 -31.35 18.37 -32.65
N HIS A 278 -30.22 19.03 -32.33
CA HIS A 278 -29.83 20.28 -32.95
C HIS A 278 -29.47 20.08 -34.44
N LEU A 279 -28.62 19.10 -34.74
CA LEU A 279 -28.20 18.81 -36.11
C LEU A 279 -29.38 18.40 -37.00
N TYR A 280 -30.33 17.61 -36.47
CA TYR A 280 -31.52 17.24 -37.20
C TYR A 280 -32.43 18.44 -37.50
N LYS A 281 -32.57 19.36 -36.53
CA LYS A 281 -33.30 20.61 -36.75
C LYS A 281 -32.62 21.47 -37.83
N ASP A 282 -31.31 21.67 -37.74
CA ASP A 282 -30.54 22.41 -38.74
C ASP A 282 -30.66 21.77 -40.13
N TYR A 283 -30.66 20.43 -40.20
CA TYR A 283 -30.87 19.70 -41.45
C TYR A 283 -32.26 19.92 -42.04
N LEU A 284 -33.31 19.95 -41.21
CA LEU A 284 -34.67 20.23 -41.67
C LEU A 284 -34.81 21.64 -42.26
N GLU A 285 -34.10 22.62 -41.71
CA GLU A 285 -34.13 24.02 -42.15
C GLU A 285 -33.24 24.27 -43.38
N THR A 286 -32.04 23.70 -43.42
CA THR A 286 -31.01 23.98 -44.45
C THR A 286 -30.98 22.99 -45.60
N LYS A 287 -31.41 21.74 -45.36
CA LYS A 287 -31.27 20.59 -46.27
C LYS A 287 -29.82 20.31 -46.71
N ASP A 288 -28.84 20.70 -45.91
CA ASP A 288 -27.41 20.44 -46.19
C ASP A 288 -27.06 18.95 -45.96
N GLU A 289 -26.65 18.24 -47.02
CA GLU A 289 -26.26 16.83 -46.96
C GLU A 289 -25.05 16.57 -46.04
N ASN A 290 -24.18 17.56 -45.81
CA ASN A 290 -23.04 17.40 -44.89
C ASN A 290 -23.47 17.18 -43.44
N LEU A 291 -24.69 17.63 -43.07
CA LEU A 291 -25.25 17.38 -41.74
C LEU A 291 -25.66 15.92 -41.56
N VAL A 292 -26.05 15.21 -42.63
CA VAL A 292 -26.44 13.80 -42.58
C VAL A 292 -25.30 12.92 -42.07
N ASN A 293 -24.08 13.13 -42.59
CA ASN A 293 -22.87 12.43 -42.13
C ASN A 293 -22.55 12.70 -40.65
N LYS A 294 -22.78 13.92 -40.17
CA LYS A 294 -22.59 14.28 -38.75
C LYS A 294 -23.65 13.66 -37.85
N ILE A 295 -24.90 13.62 -38.30
CA ILE A 295 -26.01 12.96 -37.58
C ILE A 295 -25.72 11.45 -37.48
N GLN A 296 -25.33 10.78 -38.56
CA GLN A 296 -24.97 9.34 -38.53
C GLN A 296 -23.81 9.04 -37.58
N ALA A 297 -22.76 9.87 -37.57
CA ALA A 297 -21.62 9.68 -36.67
C ALA A 297 -22.02 9.83 -35.20
N LYS A 298 -22.78 10.89 -34.85
CA LYS A 298 -23.26 11.09 -33.46
C LYS A 298 -24.28 10.03 -33.04
N HIS A 299 -25.11 9.54 -33.96
CA HIS A 299 -26.05 8.46 -33.71
C HIS A 299 -25.31 7.15 -33.39
N SER A 300 -24.30 6.79 -34.18
CA SER A 300 -23.45 5.62 -33.91
C SER A 300 -22.74 5.71 -32.56
N ALA A 301 -22.23 6.90 -32.21
CA ALA A 301 -21.65 7.15 -30.90
C ALA A 301 -22.67 7.01 -29.76
N LEU A 302 -23.89 7.53 -29.94
CA LEU A 302 -24.98 7.43 -28.97
C LEU A 302 -25.37 5.97 -28.73
N LEU A 303 -25.57 5.19 -29.80
CA LEU A 303 -25.89 3.77 -29.69
C LEU A 303 -24.80 2.99 -28.94
N LYS A 304 -23.52 3.34 -29.16
CA LYS A 304 -22.40 2.74 -28.45
C LYS A 304 -22.47 3.02 -26.94
N VAL A 305 -22.73 4.26 -26.55
CA VAL A 305 -22.90 4.64 -25.12
C VAL A 305 -24.11 3.94 -24.51
N ILE A 306 -25.25 3.94 -25.20
CA ILE A 306 -26.47 3.25 -24.74
C ILE A 306 -26.21 1.76 -24.52
N LYS A 307 -25.53 1.10 -25.46
CA LYS A 307 -25.18 -0.33 -25.35
C LYS A 307 -24.24 -0.61 -24.18
N TYR A 308 -23.31 0.29 -23.87
CA TYR A 308 -22.46 0.16 -22.69
C TYR A 308 -23.26 0.33 -21.40
N TYR A 309 -24.17 1.30 -21.33
CA TYR A 309 -25.08 1.47 -20.18
C TYR A 309 -25.95 0.22 -19.99
N GLU A 310 -26.60 -0.30 -21.05
CA GLU A 310 -27.47 -1.48 -20.98
C GLU A 310 -26.75 -2.72 -20.41
N LYS A 311 -25.43 -2.84 -20.64
CA LYS A 311 -24.57 -3.93 -20.18
C LYS A 311 -23.91 -3.67 -18.82
N PHE A 312 -23.98 -2.44 -18.32
CA PHE A 312 -23.33 -2.06 -17.07
C PHE A 312 -23.95 -2.77 -15.85
N GLU A 313 -23.14 -3.03 -14.83
CA GLU A 313 -23.58 -3.75 -13.64
C GLU A 313 -24.69 -2.99 -12.92
N GLY A 314 -25.74 -3.72 -12.52
CA GLY A 314 -26.88 -3.14 -11.80
C GLY A 314 -27.83 -2.30 -12.66
N THR A 315 -27.78 -2.40 -14.00
CA THR A 315 -28.79 -1.77 -14.89
C THR A 315 -30.10 -2.57 -14.86
N SER A 316 -31.14 -1.95 -14.30
CA SER A 316 -32.48 -2.50 -14.12
C SER A 316 -33.27 -2.61 -15.43
N SER A 317 -34.34 -3.40 -15.42
CA SER A 317 -35.26 -3.55 -16.56
C SER A 317 -35.94 -2.22 -16.94
N GLU A 318 -36.24 -1.37 -15.95
CA GLU A 318 -36.84 -0.06 -16.18
C GLU A 318 -35.85 0.89 -16.87
N GLU A 319 -34.59 0.90 -16.43
CA GLU A 319 -33.53 1.68 -17.09
C GLU A 319 -33.35 1.25 -18.56
N LYS A 320 -33.38 -0.06 -18.84
CA LYS A 320 -33.29 -0.58 -20.21
C LYS A 320 -34.45 -0.13 -21.09
N GLU A 321 -35.67 -0.05 -20.56
CA GLU A 321 -36.81 0.44 -21.32
C GLU A 321 -36.71 1.94 -21.63
N LEU A 322 -36.19 2.74 -20.70
CA LEU A 322 -35.93 4.17 -20.93
C LEU A 322 -34.80 4.38 -21.96
N LEU A 323 -33.71 3.61 -21.87
CA LEU A 323 -32.63 3.61 -22.85
C LEU A 323 -33.11 3.19 -24.24
N LYS A 324 -34.03 2.22 -24.31
CA LYS A 324 -34.70 1.82 -25.55
C LYS A 324 -35.54 2.96 -26.12
N GLN A 325 -36.32 3.69 -25.31
CA GLN A 325 -37.07 4.87 -25.78
C GLN A 325 -36.15 5.95 -26.37
N ILE A 326 -34.97 6.16 -25.77
CA ILE A 326 -33.95 7.07 -26.30
C ILE A 326 -33.47 6.54 -27.66
N ARG A 327 -33.03 5.28 -27.73
CA ARG A 327 -32.58 4.64 -28.97
C ARG A 327 -33.62 4.74 -30.08
N ASP A 328 -34.85 4.28 -29.83
CA ASP A 328 -35.92 4.23 -30.84
C ASP A 328 -36.25 5.62 -31.40
N THR A 329 -36.18 6.67 -30.56
CA THR A 329 -36.40 8.06 -31.01
C THR A 329 -35.28 8.54 -31.94
N PHE A 330 -34.02 8.22 -31.61
CA PHE A 330 -32.87 8.64 -32.42
C PHE A 330 -32.67 7.78 -33.68
N ASP A 331 -33.11 6.52 -33.67
CA ASP A 331 -33.21 5.67 -34.85
C ASP A 331 -34.24 6.23 -35.85
N LEU A 332 -35.40 6.70 -35.36
CA LEU A 332 -36.42 7.35 -36.19
C LEU A 332 -35.90 8.64 -36.84
N ILE A 333 -35.11 9.45 -36.10
CA ILE A 333 -34.43 10.63 -36.65
C ILE A 333 -33.55 10.23 -37.83
N ILE A 334 -32.77 9.15 -37.73
CA ILE A 334 -31.94 8.66 -38.83
C ILE A 334 -32.76 8.14 -40.01
N SER A 335 -33.84 7.39 -39.75
CA SER A 335 -34.74 6.90 -40.80
C SER A 335 -35.31 8.06 -41.61
N ASN A 336 -35.86 9.08 -40.93
CA ASN A 336 -36.43 10.25 -41.60
C ASN A 336 -35.37 11.07 -42.32
N THR A 337 -34.17 11.23 -41.75
CA THR A 337 -33.06 11.94 -42.40
C THR A 337 -32.67 11.24 -43.71
N SER A 338 -32.65 9.90 -43.71
CA SER A 338 -32.27 9.07 -44.86
C SER A 338 -33.35 9.04 -45.95
N GLU A 339 -34.63 9.00 -45.57
CA GLU A 339 -35.75 9.07 -46.52
C GLU A 339 -35.84 10.45 -47.19
N ILE A 340 -35.63 11.54 -46.45
CA ILE A 340 -35.61 12.90 -46.99
C ILE A 340 -34.47 13.08 -47.99
N SER A 341 -33.29 12.50 -47.73
CA SER A 341 -32.16 12.56 -48.67
C SER A 341 -32.38 11.77 -49.97
N LEU A 342 -33.30 10.81 -49.99
CA LEU A 342 -33.55 9.93 -51.15
C LEU A 342 -34.76 10.36 -52.01
N SER A 343 -35.55 11.35 -51.59
CA SER A 343 -36.76 11.76 -52.32
C SER A 343 -36.48 12.80 -53.42
N GLU A 344 -36.71 12.46 -54.70
CA GLU A 344 -36.56 13.38 -55.85
C GLU A 344 -37.64 14.48 -55.93
N ASN A 345 -38.68 14.41 -55.09
CA ASN A 345 -39.83 15.32 -55.13
C ASN A 345 -39.90 16.17 -53.85
N LYS A 346 -39.50 17.44 -53.94
CA LYS A 346 -39.37 18.42 -52.84
C LYS A 346 -40.67 18.76 -52.07
N ASN A 347 -41.81 18.11 -52.33
CA ASN A 347 -43.12 18.48 -51.78
C ASN A 347 -43.89 17.37 -51.03
N LEU A 348 -43.27 16.24 -50.69
CA LEU A 348 -43.88 15.25 -49.78
C LEU A 348 -42.97 14.97 -48.58
N ALA A 349 -42.79 15.98 -47.73
CA ALA A 349 -42.43 15.72 -46.36
C ALA A 349 -43.73 15.62 -45.56
N ASN A 350 -44.12 14.41 -45.17
CA ASN A 350 -45.00 14.27 -44.02
C ASN A 350 -44.29 14.99 -42.86
N GLN A 351 -44.80 16.16 -42.48
CA GLN A 351 -44.35 16.93 -41.33
C GLN A 351 -44.79 16.22 -40.04
N GLU A 352 -44.43 14.94 -39.87
CA GLU A 352 -44.48 14.36 -38.54
C GLU A 352 -43.32 14.97 -37.75
N LYS A 353 -43.68 16.00 -36.99
CA LYS A 353 -42.87 16.57 -35.93
C LYS A 353 -42.41 15.41 -35.04
N ILE A 354 -41.17 14.97 -35.18
CA ILE A 354 -40.62 13.92 -34.31
C ILE A 354 -40.79 14.42 -32.88
N ASP A 355 -41.55 13.68 -32.09
CA ASP A 355 -41.82 14.04 -30.70
C ASP A 355 -40.60 13.72 -29.83
N ASN A 356 -39.61 14.61 -29.89
CA ASN A 356 -38.39 14.53 -29.08
C ASN A 356 -38.68 14.55 -27.57
N LYS A 357 -39.92 14.87 -27.14
CA LYS A 357 -40.30 14.84 -25.73
C LYS A 357 -40.14 13.46 -25.11
N LYS A 358 -40.34 12.37 -25.87
CA LYS A 358 -40.16 11.01 -25.32
C LYS A 358 -38.71 10.75 -24.91
N ALA A 359 -37.75 11.03 -25.80
CA ALA A 359 -36.32 10.88 -25.49
C ALA A 359 -35.87 11.86 -24.41
N ILE A 360 -36.30 13.13 -24.46
CA ILE A 360 -35.94 14.12 -23.43
C ILE A 360 -36.48 13.70 -22.05
N ASN A 361 -37.73 13.26 -21.97
CA ASN A 361 -38.31 12.76 -20.72
C ASN A 361 -37.60 11.50 -20.22
N ALA A 362 -37.19 10.60 -21.12
CA ALA A 362 -36.44 9.40 -20.75
C ALA A 362 -35.03 9.74 -20.22
N ILE A 363 -34.33 10.68 -20.87
CA ILE A 363 -33.03 11.20 -20.42
C ILE A 363 -33.17 11.88 -19.05
N ASP A 364 -34.21 12.69 -18.86
CA ASP A 364 -34.46 13.40 -17.61
C ASP A 364 -34.78 12.43 -16.47
N LYS A 365 -35.66 11.45 -16.71
CA LYS A 365 -35.93 10.36 -15.75
C LYS A 365 -34.67 9.57 -15.38
N LEU A 366 -33.88 9.12 -16.36
CA LEU A 366 -32.63 8.40 -16.09
C LEU A 366 -31.60 9.25 -15.32
N SER A 367 -31.62 10.57 -15.51
CA SER A 367 -30.73 11.47 -14.78
C SER A 367 -31.16 11.64 -13.33
N ASN A 368 -32.45 11.88 -13.10
CA ASN A 368 -33.01 12.31 -11.82
C ASN A 368 -33.68 11.17 -11.04
N SER A 369 -33.29 9.92 -11.28
CA SER A 369 -33.77 8.75 -10.54
C SER A 369 -32.65 7.81 -10.16
N ILE A 370 -32.75 7.21 -8.98
CA ILE A 370 -31.84 6.20 -8.44
C ILE A 370 -32.61 4.88 -8.37
N TYR A 371 -32.22 3.92 -9.21
CA TYR A 371 -32.91 2.64 -9.35
C TYR A 371 -32.32 1.57 -8.42
N GLY A 372 -33.15 0.64 -7.94
CA GLY A 372 -32.70 -0.50 -7.14
C GLY A 372 -32.54 -0.23 -5.64
N VAL A 373 -33.11 0.87 -5.12
CA VAL A 373 -33.15 1.18 -3.70
C VAL A 373 -34.48 0.71 -3.10
N ASP A 374 -34.42 0.00 -1.98
CA ASP A 374 -35.61 -0.38 -1.19
C ASP A 374 -36.23 0.87 -0.52
N PHE A 375 -37.55 0.99 -0.53
CA PHE A 375 -38.27 2.08 0.14
C PHE A 375 -38.08 2.09 1.66
N ASN A 376 -37.72 0.95 2.26
CA ASN A 376 -37.55 0.82 3.70
C ASN A 376 -36.16 1.25 4.23
N TRP A 377 -35.29 1.82 3.38
CA TRP A 377 -33.92 2.17 3.76
C TRP A 377 -33.80 3.05 5.02
N LYS A 378 -34.78 3.92 5.29
CA LYS A 378 -34.81 4.78 6.49
C LYS A 378 -34.89 3.94 7.77
N GLU A 379 -35.73 2.90 7.75
CA GLU A 379 -35.90 1.97 8.86
C GLU A 379 -34.66 1.10 9.04
N ASN A 380 -34.09 0.56 7.94
CA ASN A 380 -32.85 -0.22 8.01
C ASN A 380 -31.67 0.60 8.55
N SER A 381 -31.55 1.87 8.13
CA SER A 381 -30.50 2.77 8.63
C SER A 381 -30.67 3.06 10.12
N PHE A 382 -31.91 3.20 10.59
CA PHE A 382 -32.22 3.41 12.00
C PHE A 382 -31.92 2.17 12.84
N ASN A 383 -32.29 0.97 12.36
CA ASN A 383 -32.00 -0.30 13.03
C ASN A 383 -30.49 -0.56 13.10
N LYS A 384 -29.76 -0.32 12.00
CA LYS A 384 -28.29 -0.37 11.96
C LYS A 384 -27.67 0.51 13.06
N LEU A 385 -28.13 1.76 13.20
CA LEU A 385 -27.64 2.68 14.22
C LEU A 385 -27.90 2.19 15.64
N ASN A 386 -29.10 1.67 15.93
CA ASN A 386 -29.42 1.13 17.25
C ASN A 386 -28.55 -0.08 17.61
N LEU A 387 -28.31 -0.99 16.66
CA LEU A 387 -27.41 -2.13 16.88
C LEU A 387 -25.96 -1.70 17.19
N LEU A 388 -25.48 -0.62 16.55
CA LEU A 388 -24.19 -0.04 16.86
C LEU A 388 -24.16 0.60 18.26
N ILE A 389 -25.18 1.37 18.63
CA ILE A 389 -25.29 1.97 19.97
C ILE A 389 -25.35 0.89 21.06
N ASP A 390 -26.13 -0.17 20.84
CA ASP A 390 -26.21 -1.29 21.80
C ASP A 390 -24.86 -2.03 21.93
N SER A 391 -24.11 -2.14 20.84
CA SER A 391 -22.77 -2.73 20.85
C SER A 391 -21.75 -1.86 21.56
N GLU A 392 -21.81 -0.55 21.38
CA GLU A 392 -21.00 0.44 22.10
C GLU A 392 -21.27 0.36 23.60
N LYS A 393 -22.54 0.27 23.99
CA LYS A 393 -22.93 0.12 25.40
C LYS A 393 -22.43 -1.18 26.00
N ASN A 394 -22.60 -2.31 25.32
CA ASN A 394 -22.07 -3.60 25.79
C ASN A 394 -20.54 -3.57 25.94
N LEU A 395 -19.83 -2.87 25.05
CA LEU A 395 -18.39 -2.66 25.15
C LEU A 395 -18.03 -1.79 26.36
N PHE A 396 -18.80 -0.73 26.61
CA PHE A 396 -18.64 0.14 27.77
C PHE A 396 -18.86 -0.61 29.09
N ASP A 397 -19.91 -1.43 29.19
CA ASP A 397 -20.18 -2.26 30.37
C ASP A 397 -19.04 -3.26 30.63
N ASN A 398 -18.49 -3.87 29.58
CA ASN A 398 -17.32 -4.74 29.69
C ASN A 398 -16.05 -3.99 30.11
N LEU A 399 -15.87 -2.75 29.65
CA LEU A 399 -14.79 -1.87 30.11
C LEU A 399 -14.91 -1.58 31.60
N ILE A 400 -16.10 -1.21 32.08
CA ILE A 400 -16.37 -0.98 33.51
C ILE A 400 -16.13 -2.27 34.32
N SER A 401 -16.60 -3.43 33.83
CA SER A 401 -16.36 -4.72 34.50
C SER A 401 -14.87 -5.04 34.58
N TYR A 402 -14.14 -4.89 33.48
CA TYR A 402 -12.69 -5.12 33.43
C TYR A 402 -11.93 -4.22 34.43
N VAL A 403 -12.28 -2.93 34.49
CA VAL A 403 -11.67 -1.99 35.43
C VAL A 403 -11.98 -2.37 36.88
N ASN A 404 -13.22 -2.75 37.19
CA ASN A 404 -13.61 -3.21 38.53
C ASN A 404 -12.91 -4.52 38.93
N ASP A 405 -12.77 -5.47 38.00
CA ASP A 405 -12.08 -6.74 38.23
C ASP A 405 -10.58 -6.50 38.52
N GLU A 406 -9.94 -5.60 37.78
CA GLU A 406 -8.55 -5.23 38.01
C GLU A 406 -8.35 -4.49 39.34
N ILE A 407 -9.26 -3.56 39.70
CA ILE A 407 -9.28 -2.92 41.04
C ILE A 407 -9.40 -3.99 42.14
N TRP A 408 -10.29 -4.96 41.97
CA TRP A 408 -10.47 -6.06 42.92
C TRP A 408 -9.22 -6.94 43.02
N ASN A 409 -8.60 -7.26 41.88
CA ASN A 409 -7.34 -8.01 41.80
C ASN A 409 -6.21 -7.30 42.54
N PHE A 410 -6.00 -6.00 42.29
CA PHE A 410 -4.98 -5.21 43.00
C PHE A 410 -5.25 -5.16 44.51
N ARG A 411 -6.51 -4.93 44.92
CA ARG A 411 -6.89 -4.91 46.34
C ARG A 411 -6.62 -6.26 47.02
N ASN A 412 -6.95 -7.37 46.36
CA ASN A 412 -6.70 -8.69 46.91
C ASN A 412 -5.21 -9.03 46.98
N GLN A 413 -4.42 -8.65 45.98
CA GLN A 413 -2.96 -8.81 46.02
C GLN A 413 -2.36 -8.03 47.19
N ILE A 414 -2.82 -6.81 47.46
CA ILE A 414 -2.43 -6.02 48.64
C ILE A 414 -2.83 -6.76 49.93
N MET A 415 -4.06 -7.29 50.00
CA MET A 415 -4.54 -8.03 51.17
C MET A 415 -3.75 -9.32 51.43
N TYR A 416 -3.39 -10.08 50.39
CA TYR A 416 -2.58 -11.29 50.52
C TYR A 416 -1.15 -10.96 50.99
N GLU A 417 -0.55 -9.88 50.50
CA GLU A 417 0.78 -9.43 50.96
C GLU A 417 0.74 -8.95 52.42
N LEU A 418 -0.30 -8.22 52.84
CA LEU A 418 -0.49 -7.81 54.24
C LEU A 418 -0.73 -9.01 55.18
N LEU A 419 -1.48 -10.02 54.72
CA LEU A 419 -1.72 -11.27 55.47
C LEU A 419 -0.42 -12.08 55.63
N PHE A 420 0.43 -12.12 54.60
CA PHE A 420 1.74 -12.76 54.69
C PHE A 420 2.66 -12.07 55.71
N ILE A 421 2.71 -10.73 55.72
CA ILE A 421 3.50 -9.94 56.68
C ILE A 421 3.03 -10.17 58.13
N THR A 422 1.72 -10.22 58.36
CA THR A 422 1.15 -10.44 59.71
C THR A 422 1.45 -11.84 60.25
N ILE A 423 1.38 -12.89 59.42
CA ILE A 423 1.78 -14.26 59.81
C ILE A 423 3.26 -14.31 60.19
N LEU A 424 4.13 -13.64 59.42
CA LEU A 424 5.57 -13.57 59.68
C LEU A 424 5.90 -12.86 61.01
N ILE A 425 5.16 -11.81 61.36
CA ILE A 425 5.29 -11.10 62.65
C ILE A 425 4.79 -11.96 63.82
N LEU A 426 3.70 -12.70 63.66
CA LEU A 426 3.17 -13.59 64.72
C LEU A 426 4.13 -14.76 65.01
N ALA A 427 4.72 -15.36 63.97
CA ALA A 427 5.70 -16.43 64.12
C ALA A 427 6.96 -15.99 64.89
N THR A 428 7.41 -14.75 64.70
CA THR A 428 8.58 -14.18 65.40
C THR A 428 8.28 -13.84 66.87
N ILE A 429 7.08 -13.37 67.19
CA ILE A 429 6.63 -13.13 68.58
C ILE A 429 6.48 -14.45 69.34
N PHE A 430 5.96 -15.50 68.69
CA PHE A 430 5.82 -16.83 69.30
C PHE A 430 7.20 -17.43 69.68
N SER A 431 8.21 -17.25 68.83
CA SER A 431 9.60 -17.64 69.13
C SER A 431 10.20 -16.91 70.35
N MET A 432 9.78 -15.68 70.65
CA MET A 432 10.25 -14.91 71.82
C MET A 432 9.71 -15.42 73.16
N ILE A 433 8.44 -15.85 73.19
CA ILE A 433 7.79 -16.36 74.40
C ILE A 433 8.46 -17.68 74.86
N LEU A 434 8.87 -18.53 73.92
CA LEU A 434 9.56 -19.79 74.19
C LEU A 434 10.94 -19.61 74.85
N MET A 435 11.70 -18.57 74.45
CA MET A 435 13.04 -18.32 75.03
C MET A 435 13.00 -17.88 76.49
N THR A 436 11.95 -17.17 76.90
CA THR A 436 11.81 -16.62 78.28
C THR A 436 11.49 -17.73 79.29
N LYS A 437 10.77 -18.77 78.86
CA LYS A 437 10.44 -19.97 79.66
C LYS A 437 11.66 -20.84 79.95
N ARG A 438 12.70 -20.77 79.09
CA ARG A 438 13.94 -21.56 79.18
C ARG A 438 14.81 -21.17 80.38
N ILE A 439 14.70 -19.93 80.87
CA ILE A 439 15.64 -19.39 81.86
C ILE A 439 15.44 -19.92 83.29
N VAL A 440 14.20 -20.29 83.65
CA VAL A 440 13.81 -20.80 84.96
C VAL A 440 14.14 -22.30 85.16
N LEU A 441 14.27 -23.07 84.07
CA LEU A 441 14.59 -24.51 84.06
C LEU A 441 16.01 -24.83 84.54
N SER A 442 16.85 -23.83 84.37
CA SER A 442 18.28 -23.90 84.32
C SER A 442 18.91 -24.29 85.65
N MET A 443 18.53 -23.66 86.77
CA MET A 443 19.16 -23.89 88.07
C MET A 443 19.14 -25.35 88.56
N LYS A 444 18.19 -26.16 88.07
CA LYS A 444 18.00 -27.57 88.46
C LYS A 444 18.94 -28.55 87.71
N GLN A 445 19.57 -28.08 86.64
CA GLN A 445 20.31 -28.87 85.66
C GLN A 445 21.82 -29.01 86.01
N PHE A 446 22.37 -28.14 86.88
CA PHE A 446 23.79 -28.17 87.29
C PHE A 446 24.28 -29.53 87.75
N GLN A 447 23.45 -30.10 88.62
CA GLN A 447 23.79 -31.21 89.49
C GLN A 447 23.89 -32.52 88.69
N ILE A 448 23.31 -32.56 87.48
CA ILE A 448 23.28 -33.73 86.61
C ILE A 448 24.52 -33.78 85.68
N ASN A 449 25.06 -32.62 85.28
CA ASN A 449 26.22 -32.50 84.35
C ASN A 449 27.51 -33.14 84.81
N LEU A 450 27.78 -33.10 86.11
CA LEU A 450 29.04 -33.58 86.67
C LEU A 450 29.24 -35.09 86.46
N ASN A 451 28.15 -35.86 86.45
CA ASN A 451 28.21 -37.32 86.34
C ASN A 451 28.31 -37.82 84.89
N GLU A 452 27.83 -37.04 83.91
CA GLU A 452 27.78 -37.41 82.49
C GLU A 452 29.12 -37.27 81.77
N PHE A 453 29.92 -36.26 82.13
CA PHE A 453 31.26 -36.04 81.56
C PHE A 453 32.23 -37.21 81.71
N LEU A 454 32.19 -37.89 82.86
CA LEU A 454 33.12 -38.98 83.18
C LEU A 454 32.92 -40.21 82.27
N ALA A 455 31.72 -40.42 81.72
CA ALA A 455 31.42 -41.56 80.83
C ALA A 455 31.84 -41.32 79.36
N TYR A 456 31.72 -40.09 78.85
CA TYR A 456 32.06 -39.73 77.47
C TYR A 456 33.57 -39.71 77.19
N SER A 457 34.36 -39.22 78.14
CA SER A 457 35.83 -39.13 78.00
C SER A 457 36.49 -40.51 77.86
N MET A 458 35.86 -41.56 78.39
CA MET A 458 36.34 -42.96 78.34
C MET A 458 35.84 -43.75 77.11
N LYS A 459 35.10 -43.12 76.17
CA LYS A 459 34.43 -43.75 75.00
C LYS A 459 33.42 -44.86 75.35
N GLU A 460 32.87 -44.85 76.57
CA GLU A 460 31.79 -45.76 76.97
C GLU A 460 30.41 -45.26 76.50
N LYS A 461 30.32 -43.98 76.09
CA LYS A 461 29.19 -43.31 75.41
C LYS A 461 29.69 -42.41 74.27
N ASP A 462 28.89 -42.28 73.21
CA ASP A 462 29.20 -41.48 72.01
C ASP A 462 28.87 -39.97 72.15
N ASP A 463 28.23 -39.56 73.25
CA ASP A 463 27.82 -38.20 73.59
C ASP A 463 27.93 -37.90 75.10
N VAL A 464 28.27 -36.64 75.45
CA VAL A 464 28.07 -36.12 76.81
C VAL A 464 26.69 -35.48 76.85
N THR A 465 25.75 -36.03 77.61
CA THR A 465 24.48 -35.36 77.91
C THR A 465 24.62 -34.45 79.13
N LEU A 466 25.31 -33.33 78.89
CA LEU A 466 25.32 -32.20 79.81
C LEU A 466 23.93 -31.53 79.78
N HIS A 467 23.14 -31.82 80.80
CA HIS A 467 22.07 -31.02 81.36
C HIS A 467 22.48 -29.54 81.60
N ASP A 468 22.58 -28.75 80.54
CA ASP A 468 22.94 -27.33 80.62
C ASP A 468 21.91 -26.52 81.43
N ILE A 469 22.43 -25.58 82.23
CA ILE A 469 21.65 -24.54 82.91
C ILE A 469 21.50 -23.37 81.96
N SER A 470 20.31 -23.17 81.39
CA SER A 470 19.98 -21.98 80.60
C SER A 470 19.71 -20.69 81.42
N GLY A 471 20.49 -20.33 82.44
CA GLY A 471 20.38 -19.03 83.13
C GLY A 471 21.52 -18.12 82.68
N ASN A 472 21.45 -16.79 82.69
CA ASN A 472 22.69 -15.96 82.74
C ASN A 472 23.00 -15.55 84.18
N ASP A 473 22.33 -16.21 85.12
CA ASP A 473 22.50 -16.07 86.54
C ASP A 473 23.83 -16.68 86.99
N GLU A 474 24.20 -16.35 88.21
CA GLU A 474 25.44 -16.78 88.84
C GLU A 474 25.54 -18.33 88.93
N PHE A 475 24.43 -19.06 88.78
CA PHE A 475 24.35 -20.52 88.84
C PHE A 475 24.68 -21.20 87.52
N ALA A 476 24.29 -20.59 86.41
CA ALA A 476 24.75 -21.01 85.10
C ALA A 476 26.23 -20.71 84.89
N ILE A 477 26.80 -19.73 85.60
CA ILE A 477 28.23 -19.39 85.53
C ILE A 477 29.09 -20.46 86.23
N MET A 478 28.69 -20.97 87.41
CA MET A 478 29.39 -22.07 88.09
C MET A 478 29.28 -23.40 87.31
N THR A 479 28.09 -23.66 86.74
CA THR A 479 27.89 -24.77 85.79
C THR A 479 28.66 -24.60 84.50
N ARG A 480 28.74 -23.37 84.01
CA ARG A 480 29.56 -23.02 82.86
C ARG A 480 31.03 -23.09 83.15
N GLY A 481 31.57 -22.86 84.34
CA GLY A 481 33.01 -22.99 84.53
C GLY A 481 33.48 -24.44 84.39
N MET A 482 32.65 -25.38 84.84
CA MET A 482 32.92 -26.81 84.79
C MET A 482 32.51 -27.42 83.44
N ASN A 483 31.32 -27.09 82.95
CA ASN A 483 30.99 -27.33 81.54
C ASN A 483 32.06 -26.65 80.68
N GLU A 484 32.57 -25.44 80.92
CA GLU A 484 33.57 -24.78 80.06
C GLU A 484 34.85 -25.58 79.88
N GLN A 485 35.26 -26.40 80.84
CA GLN A 485 36.44 -27.25 80.65
C GLN A 485 36.07 -28.55 79.91
N ILE A 486 34.93 -29.13 80.26
CA ILE A 486 34.37 -30.33 79.64
C ILE A 486 33.96 -30.04 78.19
N LYS A 487 33.10 -29.05 78.04
CA LYS A 487 32.73 -28.26 76.87
C LYS A 487 33.92 -27.56 76.23
N LYS A 488 35.12 -27.37 76.79
CA LYS A 488 36.30 -26.95 75.97
C LYS A 488 36.84 -28.13 75.18
N ILE A 489 36.87 -29.32 75.78
CA ILE A 489 37.31 -30.55 75.13
C ILE A 489 36.24 -31.03 74.13
N GLU A 490 34.97 -31.04 74.55
CA GLU A 490 33.82 -31.23 73.68
C GLU A 490 33.71 -30.05 72.68
N GLN A 491 33.97 -28.77 73.00
CA GLN A 491 34.00 -27.68 72.00
C GLN A 491 35.15 -27.85 71.03
N ILE A 492 36.32 -28.35 71.41
CA ILE A 492 37.38 -28.58 70.44
C ILE A 492 36.91 -29.66 69.45
N GLN A 493 36.36 -30.77 69.94
CA GLN A 493 35.85 -31.86 69.09
C GLN A 493 34.56 -31.50 68.33
N GLU A 494 33.66 -30.73 68.92
CA GLU A 494 32.39 -30.28 68.37
C GLU A 494 32.59 -29.07 67.46
N GLN A 495 33.55 -28.18 67.72
CA GLN A 495 33.96 -27.10 66.81
C GLN A 495 34.63 -27.68 65.59
N ASP A 496 35.53 -28.65 65.76
CA ASP A 496 36.12 -29.37 64.64
C ASP A 496 35.05 -30.18 63.87
N LYS A 497 34.09 -30.82 64.56
CA LYS A 497 32.91 -31.43 63.94
C LYS A 497 32.03 -30.40 63.22
N LYS A 498 31.85 -29.20 63.76
CA LYS A 498 31.11 -28.08 63.14
C LYS A 498 31.83 -27.56 61.90
N VAL A 499 33.17 -27.49 61.92
CA VAL A 499 33.98 -27.14 60.74
C VAL A 499 33.84 -28.24 59.69
N VAL A 500 33.87 -29.52 60.06
CA VAL A 500 33.66 -30.64 59.13
C VAL A 500 32.23 -30.67 58.57
N LEU A 501 31.21 -30.37 59.38
CA LEU A 501 29.81 -30.25 58.93
C LEU A 501 29.62 -29.03 58.01
N GLU A 502 30.23 -27.87 58.32
CA GLU A 502 30.23 -26.70 57.44
C GLU A 502 31.03 -26.97 56.17
N ILE A 503 32.14 -27.71 56.24
CA ILE A 503 32.86 -28.20 55.05
C ILE A 503 31.89 -29.04 54.22
N SER A 504 31.17 -30.00 54.81
CA SER A 504 30.21 -30.82 54.07
C SER A 504 29.08 -30.00 53.44
N ASP A 505 28.47 -29.08 54.19
CA ASP A 505 27.40 -28.19 53.71
C ASP A 505 27.88 -27.23 52.61
N VAL A 506 29.05 -26.60 52.79
CA VAL A 506 29.66 -25.75 51.77
C VAL A 506 30.04 -26.58 50.54
N MET A 507 30.57 -27.78 50.70
CA MET A 507 30.88 -28.67 49.58
C MET A 507 29.61 -29.16 48.86
N GLU A 508 28.50 -29.38 49.55
CA GLU A 508 27.21 -29.71 48.94
C GLU A 508 26.66 -28.50 48.15
N LYS A 509 26.75 -27.29 48.70
CA LYS A 509 26.43 -26.04 47.99
C LYS A 509 27.28 -25.85 46.75
N VAL A 510 28.58 -26.15 46.84
CA VAL A 510 29.52 -26.08 45.71
C VAL A 510 29.22 -27.16 44.67
N ASN A 511 28.85 -28.37 45.09
CA ASN A 511 28.39 -29.44 44.19
C ASN A 511 27.11 -29.04 43.45
N ASN A 512 26.25 -28.25 44.09
CA ASN A 512 25.07 -27.64 43.48
C ASN A 512 25.39 -26.37 42.65
N GLY A 513 26.67 -26.01 42.49
CA GLY A 513 27.14 -24.90 41.64
C GLY A 513 27.39 -23.57 42.33
N PHE A 514 27.25 -23.47 43.66
CA PHE A 514 27.41 -22.20 44.40
C PHE A 514 28.81 -22.03 44.99
N PHE A 515 29.67 -21.24 44.34
CA PHE A 515 31.07 -21.01 44.74
C PHE A 515 31.30 -19.77 45.61
N GLU A 516 30.24 -19.02 45.96
CA GLU A 516 30.32 -17.81 46.80
C GLU A 516 30.57 -18.15 48.28
N TYR A 517 30.16 -19.35 48.69
CA TYR A 517 30.31 -19.81 50.06
C TYR A 517 31.77 -20.16 50.36
N THR A 518 32.21 -19.79 51.55
CA THR A 518 33.52 -20.17 52.10
C THR A 518 33.29 -20.63 53.52
N ILE A 519 34.06 -21.62 53.96
CA ILE A 519 33.98 -22.17 55.31
C ILE A 519 34.46 -21.08 56.26
N LYS A 520 33.55 -20.59 57.12
CA LYS A 520 33.84 -19.48 58.02
C LYS A 520 34.34 -19.96 59.37
N GLN A 521 33.90 -21.13 59.82
CA GLN A 521 34.32 -21.71 61.09
C GLN A 521 35.81 -22.00 61.06
N LYS A 522 36.49 -21.70 62.17
CA LYS A 522 37.90 -22.05 62.36
C LYS A 522 37.99 -23.33 63.17
N ALA A 523 38.85 -24.24 62.75
CA ALA A 523 39.16 -25.42 63.52
C ALA A 523 40.18 -25.07 64.60
N VAL A 524 40.11 -25.82 65.70
CA VAL A 524 41.06 -25.65 66.80
C VAL A 524 42.26 -26.56 66.61
N THR A 525 42.07 -27.72 65.96
CA THR A 525 43.17 -28.57 65.52
C THR A 525 43.78 -28.08 64.21
N LYS A 526 45.11 -28.17 64.13
CA LYS A 526 45.89 -27.66 63.01
C LYS A 526 45.52 -28.32 61.67
N ASP A 527 45.29 -29.63 61.67
CA ASP A 527 45.04 -30.39 60.44
C ASP A 527 43.71 -29.99 59.77
N ILE A 528 42.65 -29.77 60.56
CA ILE A 528 41.34 -29.35 60.04
C ILE A 528 41.38 -27.87 59.63
N GLU A 529 42.18 -27.04 60.33
CA GLU A 529 42.39 -25.64 59.97
C GLU A 529 43.14 -25.48 58.64
N ASP A 530 44.15 -26.32 58.40
CA ASP A 530 44.87 -26.40 57.13
C ASP A 530 43.95 -26.86 55.99
N LEU A 531 43.09 -27.86 56.24
CA LEU A 531 42.08 -28.31 55.28
C LEU A 531 41.11 -27.18 54.90
N ARG A 532 40.58 -26.45 55.90
CA ARG A 532 39.72 -25.27 55.66
C ARG A 532 40.41 -24.23 54.78
N TYR A 533 41.68 -23.93 55.07
CA TYR A 533 42.43 -22.95 54.29
C TYR A 533 42.59 -23.38 52.82
N ILE A 534 42.94 -24.64 52.58
CA ILE A 534 43.11 -25.18 51.23
C ILE A 534 41.78 -25.18 50.46
N ILE A 535 40.68 -25.61 51.09
CA ILE A 535 39.35 -25.61 50.45
C ILE A 535 38.93 -24.18 50.12
N ASN A 536 39.00 -23.23 51.06
CA ASN A 536 38.66 -21.83 50.78
C ASN A 536 39.53 -21.22 49.67
N LYS A 537 40.82 -21.56 49.62
CA LYS A 537 41.72 -21.13 48.54
C LYS A 537 41.32 -21.72 47.19
N MET A 538 40.86 -22.97 47.15
CA MET A 538 40.31 -23.60 45.95
C MET A 538 39.01 -22.90 45.52
N LEU A 539 38.05 -22.74 46.44
CA LEU A 539 36.77 -22.07 46.18
C LEU A 539 36.95 -20.65 45.63
N ASN A 540 37.77 -19.83 46.29
CA ASN A 540 38.06 -18.46 45.84
C ASN A 540 38.69 -18.45 44.44
N ARG A 541 39.62 -19.36 44.14
CA ARG A 541 40.27 -19.43 42.83
C ARG A 541 39.33 -19.93 41.75
N THR A 542 38.46 -20.89 42.04
CA THR A 542 37.46 -21.40 41.11
C THR A 542 36.40 -20.35 40.83
N LYS A 543 35.91 -19.66 41.87
CA LYS A 543 35.03 -18.50 41.76
C LYS A 543 35.63 -17.44 40.83
N LEU A 544 36.86 -16.99 41.08
CA LEU A 544 37.52 -15.97 40.24
C LEU A 544 37.56 -16.38 38.74
N LYS A 545 37.72 -17.68 38.44
CA LYS A 545 37.68 -18.15 37.05
C LYS A 545 36.28 -18.09 36.47
N ILE A 546 35.26 -18.51 37.22
CA ILE A 546 33.85 -18.38 36.81
C ILE A 546 33.51 -16.91 36.58
N ASP A 547 33.93 -16.01 37.48
CA ASP A 547 33.72 -14.56 37.37
C ASP A 547 34.39 -13.98 36.12
N ASN A 548 35.61 -14.41 35.79
CA ASN A 548 36.30 -13.97 34.56
C ASN A 548 35.61 -14.50 33.29
N ILE A 549 35.10 -15.73 33.27
CA ILE A 549 34.30 -16.24 32.14
C ILE A 549 32.97 -15.46 32.03
N ASN A 550 32.32 -15.17 33.15
CA ASN A 550 31.13 -14.33 33.20
C ASN A 550 31.43 -12.91 32.71
N LEU A 551 32.59 -12.35 33.01
CA LEU A 551 33.02 -11.04 32.51
C LEU A 551 33.14 -11.04 30.98
N LEU A 552 33.71 -12.10 30.41
CA LEU A 552 33.81 -12.29 28.96
C LEU A 552 32.42 -12.45 28.32
N LEU A 553 31.58 -13.33 28.87
CA LEU A 553 30.21 -13.57 28.39
C LEU A 553 29.34 -12.31 28.51
N ASN A 554 29.41 -11.57 29.61
CA ASN A 554 28.67 -10.31 29.80
C ASN A 554 29.08 -9.26 28.76
N SER A 555 30.36 -9.19 28.41
CA SER A 555 30.82 -8.31 27.33
C SER A 555 30.23 -8.73 25.99
N TYR A 556 30.15 -10.04 25.70
CA TYR A 556 29.53 -10.55 24.47
C TYR A 556 28.01 -10.37 24.43
N THR A 557 27.32 -10.50 25.56
CA THR A 557 25.88 -10.17 25.69
C THR A 557 25.59 -8.70 25.37
N GLN A 558 26.56 -7.82 25.61
CA GLN A 558 26.51 -6.41 25.22
C GLN A 558 27.02 -6.16 23.79
N SER A 559 27.11 -7.21 22.97
CA SER A 559 27.63 -7.19 21.59
C SER A 559 29.07 -6.66 21.48
N ASN A 560 29.85 -6.68 22.56
CA ASN A 560 31.24 -6.25 22.57
C ASN A 560 32.19 -7.44 22.38
N TYR A 561 32.25 -7.95 21.15
CA TYR A 561 33.08 -9.10 20.78
C TYR A 561 34.58 -8.76 20.67
N LEU A 562 34.92 -7.47 20.63
CA LEU A 562 36.30 -6.99 20.73
C LEU A 562 36.93 -7.25 22.11
N PHE A 563 36.12 -7.40 23.16
CA PHE A 563 36.61 -7.63 24.51
C PHE A 563 37.34 -8.98 24.64
N LYS A 564 38.52 -8.96 25.25
CA LYS A 564 39.33 -10.14 25.55
C LYS A 564 39.83 -10.03 26.99
N LEU A 565 39.96 -11.17 27.68
CA LEU A 565 40.56 -11.22 29.01
C LEU A 565 42.04 -10.81 28.95
N ASP A 566 42.49 -10.03 29.94
CA ASP A 566 43.89 -9.65 30.08
C ASP A 566 44.76 -10.82 30.58
N GLU A 567 46.09 -10.64 30.62
CA GLU A 567 47.02 -11.69 31.05
C GLU A 567 46.80 -12.13 32.51
N VAL A 568 46.34 -11.23 33.38
CA VAL A 568 46.09 -11.53 34.80
C VAL A 568 44.84 -12.39 34.94
N GLN A 569 43.78 -12.04 34.21
CA GLN A 569 42.51 -12.74 34.18
C GLN A 569 42.61 -14.13 33.52
N LYS A 570 43.50 -14.27 32.53
CA LYS A 570 43.82 -15.56 31.89
C LYS A 570 44.59 -16.52 32.80
N LYS A 571 45.22 -16.03 33.87
CA LYS A 571 46.02 -16.86 34.76
C LYS A 571 45.15 -17.89 35.48
N GLY A 572 45.43 -19.18 35.25
CA GLY A 572 44.64 -20.28 35.80
C GLY A 572 43.52 -20.78 34.89
N MET A 573 43.33 -20.18 33.70
CA MET A 573 42.39 -20.62 32.65
C MET A 573 43.02 -21.70 31.78
N TYR A 574 43.33 -22.84 32.38
CA TYR A 574 43.88 -24.01 31.68
C TYR A 574 43.06 -25.25 32.04
N GLY A 575 43.26 -26.36 31.32
CA GLY A 575 42.45 -27.56 31.51
C GLY A 575 40.99 -27.30 31.14
N ASP A 576 40.04 -27.68 32.00
CA ASP A 576 38.61 -27.49 31.74
C ASP A 576 38.21 -26.02 31.63
N PHE A 577 38.79 -25.15 32.46
CA PHE A 577 38.56 -23.69 32.36
C PHE A 577 39.20 -23.09 31.11
N GLY A 578 40.31 -23.65 30.62
CA GLY A 578 40.91 -23.26 29.34
C GLY A 578 40.04 -23.66 28.15
N THR A 579 39.49 -24.88 28.20
CA THR A 579 38.51 -25.37 27.21
C THR A 579 37.26 -24.49 27.20
N LEU A 580 36.72 -24.13 28.36
CA LEU A 580 35.58 -23.21 28.46
C LEU A 580 35.93 -21.82 27.91
N CYS A 581 37.07 -21.25 28.29
CA CYS A 581 37.53 -19.96 27.80
C CYS A 581 37.70 -19.93 26.27
N THR A 582 38.37 -20.93 25.70
CA THR A 582 38.59 -21.04 24.24
C THR A 582 37.29 -21.30 23.47
N SER A 583 36.37 -22.08 24.01
CA SER A 583 35.01 -22.23 23.44
C SER A 583 34.23 -20.92 23.46
N THR A 584 34.29 -20.16 24.56
CA THR A 584 33.66 -18.83 24.64
C THR A 584 34.28 -17.87 23.63
N LEU A 585 35.61 -17.85 23.48
CA LEU A 585 36.29 -17.03 22.46
C LEU A 585 35.87 -17.42 21.03
N LEU A 586 35.75 -18.72 20.75
CA LEU A 586 35.27 -19.21 19.45
C LEU A 586 33.84 -18.73 19.15
N LEU A 587 32.95 -18.74 20.15
CA LEU A 587 31.61 -18.16 20.02
C LEU A 587 31.68 -16.67 19.66
N GLY A 588 32.58 -15.90 20.29
CA GLY A 588 32.80 -14.50 19.96
C GLY A 588 33.31 -14.29 18.53
N HIS A 589 34.19 -15.17 18.04
CA HIS A 589 34.67 -15.16 16.65
C HIS A 589 33.51 -15.43 15.67
N SER A 590 32.73 -16.50 15.89
CA SER A 590 31.59 -16.84 15.01
C SER A 590 30.49 -15.77 15.02
N SER A 591 30.21 -15.15 16.16
CA SER A 591 29.29 -14.01 16.22
C SER A 591 29.84 -12.80 15.44
N SER A 592 31.14 -12.53 15.52
CA SER A 592 31.78 -11.44 14.76
C SER A 592 31.73 -11.70 13.25
N GLU A 593 31.96 -12.94 12.82
CA GLU A 593 31.82 -13.39 11.44
C GLU A 593 30.39 -13.16 10.91
N LEU A 594 29.36 -13.59 11.66
CA LEU A 594 27.95 -13.39 11.27
C LEU A 594 27.57 -11.91 11.19
N ILE A 595 28.02 -11.08 12.14
CA ILE A 595 27.75 -9.64 12.15
C ILE A 595 28.42 -8.95 10.96
N ALA A 596 29.66 -9.34 10.64
CA ALA A 596 30.36 -8.84 9.46
C ALA A 596 29.62 -9.19 8.17
N MET A 597 29.16 -10.45 8.02
CA MET A 597 28.37 -10.87 6.86
C MET A 597 27.08 -10.06 6.70
N ILE A 598 26.30 -9.92 7.78
CA ILE A 598 25.03 -9.17 7.75
C ILE A 598 25.29 -7.70 7.41
N THR A 599 26.37 -7.11 7.94
CA THR A 599 26.72 -5.71 7.67
C THR A 599 27.11 -5.52 6.21
N ASN A 600 27.99 -6.36 5.66
CA ASN A 600 28.40 -6.27 4.25
C ASN A 600 27.19 -6.45 3.32
N ALA A 601 26.33 -7.44 3.59
CA ALA A 601 25.10 -7.65 2.82
C ALA A 601 24.13 -6.47 2.93
N GLY A 602 24.02 -5.85 4.12
CA GLY A 602 23.23 -4.65 4.33
C GLY A 602 23.71 -3.47 3.47
N ILE A 603 25.02 -3.22 3.45
CA ILE A 603 25.64 -2.15 2.63
C ILE A 603 25.40 -2.41 1.13
N GLU A 604 25.60 -3.64 0.67
CA GLU A 604 25.37 -3.99 -0.74
C GLU A 604 23.90 -3.80 -1.13
N LEU A 605 22.98 -4.22 -0.26
CA LEU A 605 21.55 -4.04 -0.45
C LEU A 605 21.16 -2.56 -0.50
N GLU A 606 21.74 -1.71 0.34
CA GLU A 606 21.52 -0.26 0.34
C GLU A 606 21.92 0.36 -1.01
N ASN A 607 23.13 0.02 -1.49
CA ASN A 607 23.66 0.50 -2.76
C ASN A 607 22.78 0.05 -3.95
N ASN A 608 22.42 -1.23 -4.02
CA ASN A 608 21.58 -1.77 -5.09
C ASN A 608 20.18 -1.13 -5.09
N THR A 609 19.66 -0.82 -3.91
CA THR A 609 18.36 -0.18 -3.75
C THR A 609 18.37 1.29 -4.22
N ASN A 610 19.46 2.01 -3.96
CA ASN A 610 19.63 3.36 -4.50
C ASN A 610 19.65 3.35 -6.03
N ILE A 611 20.35 2.38 -6.64
CA ILE A 611 20.35 2.21 -8.10
C ILE A 611 18.93 1.94 -8.61
N LEU A 612 18.19 1.02 -7.99
CA LEU A 612 16.80 0.73 -8.38
C LEU A 612 15.87 1.95 -8.27
N THR A 613 16.05 2.76 -7.23
CA THR A 613 15.27 3.99 -7.03
C THR A 613 15.54 5.00 -8.16
N ILE A 614 16.81 5.17 -8.55
CA ILE A 614 17.18 6.04 -9.67
C ILE A 614 16.59 5.52 -10.98
N SER A 615 16.80 4.23 -11.30
CA SER A 615 16.28 3.62 -12.54
C SER A 615 14.75 3.66 -12.62
N SER A 616 14.06 3.51 -11.48
CA SER A 616 12.61 3.62 -11.42
C SER A 616 12.12 5.02 -11.74
N ASN A 617 12.76 6.05 -11.17
CA ASN A 617 12.43 7.44 -11.47
C ASN A 617 12.67 7.79 -12.94
N GLU A 618 13.77 7.32 -13.53
CA GLU A 618 14.06 7.48 -14.96
C GLU A 618 12.98 6.82 -15.83
N LEU A 619 12.54 5.60 -15.48
CA LEU A 619 11.46 4.90 -16.19
C LEU A 619 10.12 5.64 -16.10
N ALA A 620 9.78 6.19 -14.92
CA ALA A 620 8.58 6.98 -14.72
C ALA A 620 8.60 8.27 -15.58
N LEU A 621 9.75 8.96 -15.61
CA LEU A 621 9.93 10.16 -16.42
C LEU A 621 9.83 9.85 -17.92
N SER A 622 10.52 8.80 -18.39
CA SER A 622 10.47 8.34 -19.77
C SER A 622 9.05 7.95 -20.19
N SER A 623 8.31 7.24 -19.33
CA SER A 623 6.91 6.86 -19.59
C SER A 623 6.01 8.09 -19.69
N THR A 624 6.20 9.10 -18.85
CA THR A 624 5.43 10.35 -18.90
C THR A 624 5.70 11.11 -20.21
N GLN A 625 6.95 11.19 -20.64
CA GLN A 625 7.32 11.84 -21.90
C GLN A 625 6.80 11.07 -23.12
N GLN A 626 6.80 9.74 -23.05
CA GLN A 626 6.21 8.89 -24.07
C GLN A 626 4.69 9.06 -24.17
N ALA A 627 3.99 9.20 -23.04
CA ALA A 627 2.55 9.48 -23.03
C ALA A 627 2.23 10.81 -23.73
N SER A 628 2.99 11.87 -23.44
CA SER A 628 2.84 13.16 -24.13
C SER A 628 3.10 13.07 -25.64
N SER A 629 4.10 12.28 -26.05
CA SER A 629 4.41 12.05 -27.47
C SER A 629 3.30 11.27 -28.19
N LEU A 630 2.66 10.32 -27.50
CA LEU A 630 1.52 9.55 -28.02
C LEU A 630 0.27 10.44 -28.16
N GLU A 631 0.03 11.36 -27.22
CA GLU A 631 -1.07 12.32 -27.28
C GLU A 631 -0.93 13.24 -28.52
N GLN A 632 0.27 13.76 -28.76
CA GLN A 632 0.57 14.55 -29.97
C GLN A 632 0.39 13.73 -31.25
N SER A 633 0.84 12.47 -31.25
CA SER A 633 0.69 11.56 -32.40
C SER A 633 -0.77 11.23 -32.68
N SER A 634 -1.59 11.05 -31.64
CA SER A 634 -3.03 10.83 -31.75
C SER A 634 -3.72 12.05 -32.36
N ALA A 635 -3.41 13.26 -31.89
CA ALA A 635 -3.95 14.49 -32.44
C ALA A 635 -3.57 14.69 -33.93
N ALA A 636 -2.31 14.39 -34.29
CA ALA A 636 -1.86 14.44 -35.68
C ALA A 636 -2.61 13.43 -36.56
N LEU A 637 -2.88 12.22 -36.06
CA LEU A 637 -3.64 11.20 -36.79
C LEU A 637 -5.11 11.56 -36.95
N GLU A 638 -5.76 12.19 -35.96
CA GLU A 638 -7.12 12.70 -36.12
C GLU A 638 -7.19 13.73 -37.25
N GLN A 639 -6.21 14.64 -37.31
CA GLN A 639 -6.11 15.62 -38.39
C GLN A 639 -5.90 14.96 -39.76
N ILE A 640 -5.00 13.96 -39.85
CA ILE A 640 -4.77 13.21 -41.11
C ILE A 640 -6.04 12.44 -41.53
N THR A 641 -6.73 11.80 -40.58
CA THR A 641 -7.99 11.07 -40.82
C THR A 641 -9.05 12.02 -41.40
N SER A 642 -9.18 13.21 -40.82
CA SER A 642 -10.09 14.26 -41.31
C SER A 642 -9.73 14.69 -42.74
N ASN A 643 -8.45 14.89 -43.03
CA ASN A 643 -7.99 15.26 -44.37
C ASN A 643 -8.26 14.18 -45.41
N ILE A 644 -8.08 12.89 -45.07
CA ILE A 644 -8.40 11.77 -45.98
C ILE A 644 -9.89 11.68 -46.23
N LYS A 645 -10.73 11.90 -45.21
CA LYS A 645 -12.18 11.94 -45.38
C LYS A 645 -12.59 13.07 -46.33
N ASN A 646 -12.06 14.27 -46.12
CA ASN A 646 -12.30 15.41 -47.02
C ASN A 646 -11.79 15.13 -48.45
N ASN A 647 -10.65 14.45 -48.61
CA ASN A 647 -10.15 14.05 -49.93
C ASN A 647 -11.10 13.08 -50.64
N ASN A 648 -11.65 12.10 -49.93
CA ASN A 648 -12.67 11.19 -50.48
C ASN A 648 -13.92 11.94 -50.92
N GLU A 649 -14.41 12.90 -50.12
CA GLU A 649 -15.55 13.75 -50.50
C GLU A 649 -15.25 14.59 -51.75
N ASN A 650 -14.04 15.16 -51.83
CA ASN A 650 -13.58 15.90 -53.01
C ASN A 650 -13.44 15.01 -54.26
N MET A 651 -12.97 13.78 -54.10
CA MET A 651 -12.87 12.81 -55.21
C MET A 651 -14.25 12.41 -55.74
N ASN A 652 -15.23 12.20 -54.86
CA ASN A 652 -16.62 11.96 -55.27
C ASN A 652 -17.19 13.16 -56.05
N ARG A 653 -16.92 14.39 -55.58
CA ARG A 653 -17.30 15.61 -56.33
C ARG A 653 -16.61 15.69 -57.70
N MET A 654 -15.31 15.42 -57.76
CA MET A 654 -14.56 15.38 -59.02
C MET A 654 -15.12 14.32 -59.99
N MET A 655 -15.53 13.15 -59.48
CA MET A 655 -16.15 12.11 -60.30
C MET A 655 -17.48 12.59 -60.90
N ASN A 656 -18.32 13.27 -60.11
CA ASN A 656 -19.58 13.83 -60.60
C ASN A 656 -19.35 14.89 -61.68
N ILE A 657 -18.44 15.83 -61.44
CA ILE A 657 -18.07 16.85 -62.43
C ILE A 657 -17.52 16.20 -63.70
N ALA A 658 -16.65 15.19 -63.58
CA ALA A 658 -16.13 14.47 -64.73
C ALA A 658 -17.24 13.76 -65.53
N ASN A 659 -18.26 13.23 -64.86
CA ASN A 659 -19.44 12.67 -65.52
C ASN A 659 -20.26 13.73 -66.28
N GLU A 660 -20.52 14.88 -65.64
CA GLU A 660 -21.23 16.01 -66.26
C GLU A 660 -20.49 16.55 -67.49
N VAL A 661 -19.18 16.74 -67.39
CA VAL A 661 -18.35 17.20 -68.52
C VAL A 661 -18.31 16.16 -69.63
N ASN A 662 -18.26 14.87 -69.31
CA ASN A 662 -18.33 13.79 -70.29
C ASN A 662 -19.67 13.79 -71.05
N GLU A 663 -20.78 13.99 -70.34
CA GLU A 663 -22.11 14.10 -70.94
C GLU A 663 -22.21 15.32 -71.85
N ALA A 664 -21.76 16.49 -71.39
CA ALA A 664 -21.73 17.72 -72.18
C ALA A 664 -20.84 17.58 -73.44
N SER A 665 -19.70 16.91 -73.33
CA SER A 665 -18.80 16.61 -74.47
C SER A 665 -19.47 15.71 -75.50
N ASN A 666 -20.20 14.68 -75.07
CA ASN A 666 -20.97 13.80 -75.96
C ASN A 666 -22.12 14.54 -76.67
N VAL A 667 -22.82 15.42 -75.95
CA VAL A 667 -23.84 16.30 -76.55
C VAL A 667 -23.21 17.25 -77.57
N GLY A 668 -22.06 17.85 -77.25
CA GLY A 668 -21.30 18.70 -78.17
C GLY A 668 -20.88 17.98 -79.45
N SER A 669 -20.36 16.75 -79.33
CA SER A 669 -20.03 15.89 -80.48
C SER A 669 -21.25 15.63 -81.37
N LYS A 670 -22.42 15.34 -80.77
CA LYS A 670 -23.67 15.15 -81.49
C LYS A 670 -24.11 16.40 -82.27
N PHE A 671 -23.98 17.60 -81.69
CA PHE A 671 -24.29 18.85 -82.38
C PHE A 671 -23.30 19.20 -83.49
N ALA A 672 -22.01 18.89 -83.31
CA ALA A 672 -21.01 19.03 -84.36
C ALA A 672 -21.34 18.11 -85.56
N LEU A 673 -21.73 16.85 -85.29
CA LEU A 673 -22.19 15.92 -86.33
C LEU A 673 -23.42 16.43 -87.08
N GLN A 674 -24.43 16.93 -86.35
CA GLN A 674 -25.60 17.55 -86.97
C GLN A 674 -25.22 18.77 -87.83
N THR A 675 -24.29 19.60 -87.37
CA THR A 675 -23.79 20.76 -88.12
C THR A 675 -23.09 20.34 -89.40
N SER A 676 -22.22 19.32 -89.34
CA SER A 676 -21.57 18.75 -90.53
C SER A 676 -22.59 18.26 -91.55
N ASN A 677 -23.62 17.52 -91.11
CA ASN A 677 -24.69 17.03 -91.99
C ASN A 677 -25.49 18.20 -92.60
N SER A 678 -25.81 19.25 -91.84
CA SER A 678 -26.47 20.43 -92.38
C SER A 678 -25.62 21.17 -93.42
N MET A 679 -24.30 21.24 -93.24
CA MET A 679 -23.39 21.82 -94.23
C MET A 679 -23.30 20.97 -95.50
N ASP A 680 -23.43 19.65 -95.40
CA ASP A 680 -23.57 18.76 -96.55
C ASP A 680 -24.86 19.04 -97.33
N GLU A 681 -26.00 19.12 -96.63
CA GLU A 681 -27.27 19.47 -97.24
C GLU A 681 -27.22 20.85 -97.93
N ILE A 682 -26.61 21.86 -97.29
CA ILE A 682 -26.42 23.18 -97.89
C ILE A 682 -25.57 23.07 -99.16
N ASN A 683 -24.45 22.35 -99.12
CA ASN A 683 -23.58 22.20 -100.28
C ASN A 683 -24.29 21.52 -101.46
N GLU A 684 -25.15 20.52 -101.21
CA GLU A 684 -26.02 19.93 -102.23
C GLU A 684 -26.99 20.94 -102.84
N LYS A 685 -27.65 21.77 -102.02
CA LYS A 685 -28.56 22.82 -102.51
C LYS A 685 -27.82 23.89 -103.31
N VAL A 686 -26.63 24.30 -102.86
CA VAL A 686 -25.78 25.28 -103.54
C VAL A 686 -25.32 24.74 -104.90
N LYS A 687 -24.99 23.45 -105.00
CA LYS A 687 -24.66 22.79 -106.28
C LYS A 687 -25.85 22.82 -107.26
N ALA A 688 -27.05 22.48 -106.78
CA ALA A 688 -28.26 22.54 -107.60
C ALA A 688 -28.57 23.98 -108.09
N ILE A 689 -28.31 25.00 -107.25
CA ILE A 689 -28.42 26.41 -107.65
C ILE A 689 -27.39 26.75 -108.72
N ASN A 690 -26.12 26.34 -108.57
CA ASN A 690 -25.07 26.60 -109.56
C ASN A 690 -25.42 26.02 -110.94
N GLU A 691 -25.95 24.79 -110.97
CA GLU A 691 -26.44 24.13 -112.19
C GLU A 691 -27.57 24.95 -112.84
N ALA A 692 -28.55 25.42 -112.06
CA ALA A 692 -29.64 26.27 -112.55
C ALA A 692 -29.14 27.61 -113.10
N ILE A 693 -28.18 28.26 -112.43
CA ILE A 693 -27.57 29.51 -112.89
C ILE A 693 -26.78 29.31 -114.18
N SER A 694 -26.08 28.17 -114.33
CA SER A 694 -25.40 27.82 -115.58
C SER A 694 -26.38 27.65 -116.75
N ILE A 695 -27.58 27.12 -116.51
CA ILE A 695 -28.65 27.05 -117.52
C ILE A 695 -29.14 28.46 -117.87
N ILE A 696 -29.30 29.35 -116.88
CA ILE A 696 -29.70 30.75 -117.12
C ILE A 696 -28.66 31.51 -117.95
N ASP A 697 -27.36 31.35 -117.68
CA ASP A 697 -26.28 31.94 -118.50
C ASP A 697 -26.30 31.41 -119.94
N GLN A 698 -26.57 30.11 -120.13
CA GLN A 698 -26.76 29.52 -121.46
C GLN A 698 -27.98 30.08 -122.19
N ILE A 699 -29.12 30.25 -121.51
CA ILE A 699 -30.32 30.88 -122.07
C ILE A 699 -30.04 32.33 -122.47
N ALA A 700 -29.33 33.08 -121.61
CA ALA A 700 -28.92 34.45 -121.90
C ALA A 700 -27.99 34.53 -123.11
N PHE A 701 -27.01 33.63 -123.24
CA PHE A 701 -26.14 33.53 -124.41
C PHE A 701 -26.92 33.20 -125.69
N GLN A 702 -27.82 32.21 -125.64
CA GLN A 702 -28.69 31.86 -126.77
C GLN A 702 -29.58 33.04 -127.17
N THR A 703 -30.13 33.78 -126.20
CA THR A 703 -30.95 34.98 -126.42
C THR A 703 -30.13 36.11 -127.06
N ASN A 704 -28.86 36.28 -126.65
CA ASN A 704 -27.93 37.23 -127.25
C ASN A 704 -27.65 36.88 -128.73
N ILE A 705 -27.45 35.60 -129.08
CA ILE A 705 -27.27 35.15 -130.48
C ILE A 705 -28.55 35.33 -131.31
N LEU A 706 -29.72 34.97 -130.77
CA LEU A 706 -31.02 35.19 -131.42
C LEU A 706 -31.26 36.68 -131.71
N SER A 707 -30.93 37.55 -130.75
CA SER A 707 -31.05 39.00 -130.90
C SER A 707 -30.07 39.57 -131.93
N LEU A 708 -28.86 39.02 -132.04
CA LEU A 708 -27.88 39.39 -133.06
C LEU A 708 -28.38 38.99 -134.46
N ASN A 709 -28.89 37.77 -134.61
CA ASN A 709 -29.49 37.31 -135.87
C ASN A 709 -30.68 38.19 -136.27
N ALA A 710 -31.54 38.55 -135.32
CA ALA A 710 -32.66 39.48 -135.55
C ALA A 710 -32.18 40.90 -135.93
N ALA A 711 -31.09 41.39 -135.34
CA ALA A 711 -30.49 42.68 -135.70
C ALA A 711 -29.87 42.67 -137.11
N VAL A 712 -29.25 41.57 -137.52
CA VAL A 712 -28.72 41.37 -138.89
C VAL A 712 -29.86 41.34 -139.90
N GLU A 713 -30.95 40.61 -139.63
CA GLU A 713 -32.11 40.55 -140.51
C GLU A 713 -32.82 41.92 -140.61
N ALA A 714 -32.91 42.65 -139.50
CA ALA A 714 -33.44 44.02 -139.46
C ALA A 714 -32.56 45.02 -140.25
N ALA A 715 -31.23 44.87 -140.24
CA ALA A 715 -30.33 45.66 -141.07
C ALA A 715 -30.46 45.34 -142.57
N THR A 716 -30.76 44.08 -142.91
CA THR A 716 -31.01 43.63 -144.29
C THR A 716 -32.32 44.20 -144.86
N ALA A 717 -33.33 44.46 -144.01
CA ALA A 717 -34.63 45.01 -144.41
C ALA A 717 -34.69 46.54 -144.61
N GLY A 718 -33.58 47.28 -144.43
CA GLY A 718 -33.50 48.73 -144.70
C GLY A 718 -34.48 49.58 -143.86
N GLU A 719 -35.14 50.59 -144.46
CA GLU A 719 -36.01 51.53 -143.72
C GLU A 719 -37.24 50.87 -143.05
N ALA A 720 -37.71 49.72 -143.54
CA ALA A 720 -38.83 48.99 -142.93
C ALA A 720 -38.44 48.25 -141.62
N GLY A 721 -37.13 48.02 -141.37
CA GLY A 721 -36.62 47.23 -140.25
C GLY A 721 -36.30 48.03 -138.97
N LYS A 722 -36.43 49.37 -138.98
CA LYS A 722 -36.00 50.23 -137.85
C LYS A 722 -36.64 49.87 -136.50
N GLY A 723 -37.94 49.54 -136.47
CA GLY A 723 -38.62 49.13 -135.23
C GLY A 723 -38.14 47.79 -134.69
N PHE A 724 -37.88 46.83 -135.57
CA PHE A 724 -37.35 45.51 -135.21
C PHE A 724 -35.90 45.58 -134.73
N ALA A 725 -35.07 46.45 -135.32
CA ALA A 725 -33.69 46.67 -134.88
C ALA A 725 -33.61 47.19 -133.44
N VAL A 726 -34.53 48.08 -133.03
CA VAL A 726 -34.59 48.60 -131.65
C VAL A 726 -34.99 47.50 -130.67
N VAL A 727 -35.99 46.68 -131.00
CA VAL A 727 -36.40 45.55 -130.13
C VAL A 727 -35.29 44.50 -130.04
N ALA A 728 -34.61 44.18 -131.15
CA ALA A 728 -33.48 43.27 -131.15
C ALA A 728 -32.31 43.80 -130.31
N ALA A 729 -32.00 45.11 -130.37
CA ALA A 729 -30.99 45.73 -129.52
C ALA A 729 -31.38 45.71 -128.03
N GLU A 730 -32.67 45.92 -127.70
CA GLU A 730 -33.15 45.87 -126.32
C GLU A 730 -33.14 44.45 -125.75
N VAL A 731 -33.55 43.44 -126.54
CA VAL A 731 -33.45 42.02 -126.16
C VAL A 731 -31.99 41.60 -125.99
N ARG A 732 -31.10 42.11 -126.83
CA ARG A 732 -29.65 41.89 -126.70
C ARG A 732 -29.10 42.49 -125.40
N ASN A 733 -29.52 43.70 -125.08
CA ASN A 733 -29.13 44.37 -123.85
C ASN A 733 -29.66 43.62 -122.61
N LEU A 734 -30.91 43.15 -122.64
CA LEU A 734 -31.50 42.33 -121.59
C LEU A 734 -30.79 40.98 -121.42
N ALA A 735 -30.40 40.34 -122.53
CA ALA A 735 -29.63 39.10 -122.53
C ALA A 735 -28.23 39.30 -121.94
N ASN A 736 -27.53 40.38 -122.29
CA ASN A 736 -26.24 40.73 -121.69
C ASN A 736 -26.36 41.01 -120.20
N ARG A 737 -27.39 41.77 -119.77
CA ARG A 737 -27.69 42.01 -118.35
C ARG A 737 -28.02 40.71 -117.61
N SER A 738 -28.72 39.78 -118.24
CA SER A 738 -29.05 38.47 -117.65
C SER A 738 -27.81 37.57 -117.52
N ALA A 739 -26.90 37.59 -118.50
CA ALA A 739 -25.63 36.89 -118.44
C ALA A 739 -24.69 37.48 -117.37
N GLU A 740 -24.65 38.81 -117.25
CA GLU A 740 -23.91 39.50 -116.20
C GLU A 740 -24.43 39.16 -114.80
N ALA A 741 -25.74 39.26 -114.58
CA ALA A 741 -26.37 38.87 -113.32
C ALA A 741 -26.19 37.38 -113.01
N ALA A 742 -26.27 36.49 -114.01
CA ALA A 742 -26.00 35.06 -113.84
C ALA A 742 -24.54 34.81 -113.43
N ARG A 743 -23.57 35.53 -113.99
CA ARG A 743 -22.15 35.45 -113.59
C ARG A 743 -21.91 35.95 -112.17
N GLU A 744 -22.54 37.05 -111.77
CA GLU A 744 -22.45 37.56 -110.39
C GLU A 744 -23.03 36.56 -109.38
N ILE A 745 -24.23 36.02 -109.65
CA ILE A 745 -24.84 35.00 -108.80
C ILE A 745 -23.99 33.73 -108.77
N LYS A 746 -23.43 33.31 -109.91
CA LYS A 746 -22.51 32.17 -109.97
C LYS A 746 -21.30 32.38 -109.05
N GLY A 747 -20.69 33.57 -109.07
CA GLY A 747 -19.60 33.91 -108.16
C GLY A 747 -20.01 33.87 -106.68
N LEU A 748 -21.21 34.34 -106.33
CA LEU A 748 -21.75 34.26 -104.98
C LEU A 748 -22.03 32.82 -104.53
N VAL A 749 -22.56 31.98 -105.43
CA VAL A 749 -22.88 30.57 -105.18
C VAL A 749 -21.61 29.73 -105.06
N GLU A 750 -20.59 29.96 -105.89
CA GLU A 750 -19.26 29.34 -105.75
C GLU A 750 -18.61 29.73 -104.42
N SER A 751 -18.68 31.00 -104.05
CA SER A 751 -18.22 31.49 -102.74
C SER A 751 -18.98 30.84 -101.56
N ALA A 752 -20.31 30.70 -101.69
CA ALA A 752 -21.14 30.02 -100.69
C ALA A 752 -20.81 28.52 -100.57
N SER A 753 -20.48 27.84 -101.69
CA SER A 753 -20.04 26.44 -101.68
C SER A 753 -18.70 26.28 -100.96
N VAL A 754 -17.74 27.16 -101.24
CA VAL A 754 -16.45 27.18 -100.53
C VAL A 754 -16.68 27.38 -99.03
N LYS A 755 -17.50 28.36 -98.63
CA LYS A 755 -17.81 28.62 -97.21
C LYS A 755 -18.56 27.47 -96.53
N SER A 756 -19.46 26.78 -97.23
CA SER A 756 -20.16 25.60 -96.71
C SER A 756 -19.20 24.42 -96.50
N ASN A 757 -18.27 24.20 -97.43
CA ASN A 757 -17.25 23.16 -97.28
C ASN A 757 -16.26 23.48 -96.14
N GLU A 758 -15.83 24.73 -96.01
CA GLU A 758 -15.04 25.17 -94.84
C GLU A 758 -15.82 24.93 -93.53
N GLY A 759 -17.11 25.27 -93.49
CA GLY A 759 -17.97 25.01 -92.34
C GLY A 759 -18.11 23.51 -92.01
N LYS A 760 -18.14 22.65 -93.03
CA LYS A 760 -18.14 21.20 -92.88
C LYS A 760 -16.82 20.69 -92.29
N GLU A 761 -15.68 21.14 -92.82
CA GLU A 761 -14.36 20.75 -92.29
C GLU A 761 -14.20 21.18 -90.82
N ILE A 762 -14.62 22.41 -90.47
CA ILE A 762 -14.60 22.89 -89.08
C ILE A 762 -15.47 22.00 -88.18
N ALA A 763 -16.67 21.61 -88.63
CA ALA A 763 -17.54 20.72 -87.88
C ALA A 763 -16.91 19.31 -87.70
N GLN A 764 -16.22 18.81 -88.72
CA GLN A 764 -15.49 17.54 -88.64
C GLN A 764 -14.32 17.60 -87.65
N ASP A 765 -13.58 18.70 -87.62
CA ASP A 765 -12.52 18.94 -86.63
C ASP A 765 -13.08 19.05 -85.21
N MET A 766 -14.26 19.66 -85.05
CA MET A 766 -14.98 19.68 -83.76
C MET A 766 -15.35 18.28 -83.29
N ILE A 767 -15.82 17.39 -84.17
CA ILE A 767 -16.12 15.98 -83.83
C ILE A 767 -14.87 15.28 -83.29
N ASN A 768 -13.76 15.36 -84.03
CA ASN A 768 -12.48 14.78 -83.64
C ASN A 768 -11.98 15.37 -82.30
N GLY A 769 -12.19 16.68 -82.10
CA GLY A 769 -11.88 17.39 -80.86
C GLY A 769 -12.68 16.88 -79.66
N TYR A 770 -14.00 16.69 -79.82
CA TYR A 770 -14.85 16.14 -78.78
C TYR A 770 -14.54 14.66 -78.48
N GLU A 771 -14.19 13.84 -79.47
CA GLU A 771 -13.76 12.45 -79.26
C GLU A 771 -12.47 12.38 -78.42
N SER A 772 -11.49 13.22 -78.76
CA SER A 772 -10.25 13.37 -77.98
C SER A 772 -10.53 13.85 -76.55
N LEU A 773 -11.42 14.84 -76.39
CA LEU A 773 -11.83 15.35 -75.08
C LEU A 773 -12.49 14.26 -74.22
N THR A 774 -13.44 13.52 -74.79
CA THR A 774 -14.11 12.38 -74.14
C THR A 774 -13.08 11.34 -73.69
N SER A 775 -12.10 10.99 -74.53
CA SER A 775 -11.00 10.08 -74.15
C SER A 775 -10.18 10.59 -72.95
N LYS A 776 -9.86 11.89 -72.92
CA LYS A 776 -9.14 12.52 -71.79
C LYS A 776 -9.97 12.58 -70.51
N ILE A 777 -11.28 12.77 -70.62
CA ILE A 777 -12.19 12.73 -69.47
C ILE A 777 -12.26 11.31 -68.92
N THR A 778 -12.33 10.28 -69.76
CA THR A 778 -12.28 8.87 -69.33
C THR A 778 -10.99 8.56 -68.57
N GLN A 779 -9.82 8.96 -69.10
CA GLN A 779 -8.54 8.80 -68.39
C GLN A 779 -8.55 9.52 -67.02
N THR A 780 -9.18 10.69 -66.93
CA THR A 780 -9.29 11.44 -65.68
C THR A 780 -10.19 10.72 -64.66
N LYS A 781 -11.28 10.12 -65.12
CA LYS A 781 -12.16 9.29 -64.27
C LYS A 781 -11.43 8.08 -63.69
N ASP A 782 -10.60 7.40 -64.48
CA ASP A 782 -9.81 6.25 -64.03
C ASP A 782 -8.79 6.66 -62.93
N ILE A 783 -8.18 7.84 -63.07
CA ILE A 783 -7.28 8.40 -62.04
C ILE A 783 -8.07 8.70 -60.75
N ILE A 784 -9.23 9.34 -60.85
CA ILE A 784 -10.09 9.64 -59.68
C ILE A 784 -10.49 8.35 -58.96
N GLN A 785 -10.87 7.30 -59.70
CA GLN A 785 -11.15 5.98 -59.13
C GLN A 785 -9.93 5.41 -58.38
N SER A 786 -8.75 5.47 -59.00
CA SER A 786 -7.52 4.98 -58.39
C SER A 786 -7.18 5.73 -57.10
N VAL A 787 -7.30 7.06 -57.08
CA VAL A 787 -7.03 7.87 -55.87
C VAL A 787 -8.08 7.64 -54.78
N THR A 788 -9.35 7.41 -55.15
CA THR A 788 -10.41 7.03 -54.21
C THR A 788 -10.09 5.69 -53.54
N GLN A 789 -9.64 4.71 -54.32
CA GLN A 789 -9.20 3.41 -53.81
C GLN A 789 -8.01 3.55 -52.85
N PHE A 790 -6.97 4.29 -53.22
CA PHE A 790 -5.82 4.53 -52.33
C PHE A 790 -6.20 5.29 -51.06
N SER A 791 -7.13 6.24 -51.15
CA SER A 791 -7.63 6.97 -49.97
C SER A 791 -8.40 6.05 -49.02
N LYS A 792 -9.14 5.07 -49.55
CA LYS A 792 -9.81 4.01 -48.75
C LYS A 792 -8.80 3.11 -48.05
N GLU A 793 -7.72 2.74 -48.74
CA GLU A 793 -6.64 1.93 -48.15
C GLU A 793 -5.88 2.69 -47.06
N GLN A 794 -5.62 3.99 -47.25
CA GLN A 794 -5.03 4.86 -46.22
C GLN A 794 -5.93 5.00 -44.99
N GLU A 795 -7.26 5.10 -45.18
CA GLU A 795 -8.23 5.10 -44.07
C GLU A 795 -8.11 3.82 -43.23
N ILE A 796 -8.05 2.64 -43.88
CA ILE A 796 -7.85 1.35 -43.21
C ILE A 796 -6.51 1.31 -42.47
N GLY A 797 -5.43 1.78 -43.11
CA GLY A 797 -4.10 1.84 -42.51
C GLY A 797 -4.06 2.72 -41.26
N ILE A 798 -4.75 3.86 -41.26
CA ILE A 798 -4.82 4.75 -40.10
C ILE A 798 -5.60 4.13 -38.95
N VAL A 799 -6.67 3.38 -39.22
CA VAL A 799 -7.39 2.64 -38.17
C VAL A 799 -6.45 1.66 -37.45
N GLN A 800 -5.59 0.96 -38.19
CA GLN A 800 -4.59 0.05 -37.60
C GLN A 800 -3.51 0.80 -36.79
N ILE A 801 -3.04 1.94 -37.29
CA ILE A 801 -2.09 2.79 -36.55
C ILE A 801 -2.72 3.29 -35.25
N ASN A 802 -3.99 3.71 -35.29
CA ASN A 802 -4.71 4.19 -34.10
C ASN A 802 -4.88 3.09 -33.05
N GLU A 803 -5.18 1.85 -33.47
CA GLU A 803 -5.20 0.70 -32.57
C GLU A 803 -3.82 0.45 -31.93
N THR A 804 -2.74 0.59 -32.72
CA THR A 804 -1.37 0.43 -32.23
C THR A 804 -0.99 1.50 -31.22
N ILE A 805 -1.39 2.76 -31.43
CA ILE A 805 -1.18 3.85 -30.47
C ILE A 805 -1.95 3.60 -29.17
N SER A 806 -3.19 3.11 -29.25
CA SER A 806 -3.95 2.75 -28.05
C SER A 806 -3.27 1.64 -27.24
N ARG A 807 -2.66 0.65 -27.91
CA ARG A 807 -1.84 -0.38 -27.24
C ARG A 807 -0.57 0.19 -26.63
N LEU A 808 0.11 1.11 -27.31
CA LEU A 808 1.29 1.79 -26.79
C LEU A 808 0.97 2.68 -25.59
N ASP A 809 -0.17 3.37 -25.59
CA ASP A 809 -0.64 4.14 -24.44
C ASP A 809 -0.88 3.24 -23.23
N SER A 810 -1.60 2.13 -23.40
CA SER A 810 -1.79 1.14 -22.35
C SER A 810 -0.46 0.57 -21.80
N ALA A 811 0.48 0.25 -22.69
CA ALA A 811 1.82 -0.21 -22.29
C ALA A 811 2.60 0.89 -21.54
N THR A 812 2.49 2.14 -21.96
CA THR A 812 3.14 3.31 -21.35
C THR A 812 2.60 3.54 -19.93
N GLN A 813 1.28 3.47 -19.74
CA GLN A 813 0.64 3.55 -18.42
C GLN A 813 1.07 2.38 -17.52
N LYS A 814 1.19 1.17 -18.07
CA LYS A 814 1.69 0.00 -17.34
C LYS A 814 3.15 0.19 -16.91
N ASN A 815 4.01 0.77 -17.75
CA ASN A 815 5.39 1.08 -17.41
C ASN A 815 5.47 2.11 -16.27
N ALA A 816 4.66 3.17 -16.31
CA ALA A 816 4.59 4.16 -15.23
C ALA A 816 4.11 3.53 -13.90
N SER A 817 3.10 2.67 -13.94
CA SER A 817 2.64 1.92 -12.76
C SER A 817 3.72 0.97 -12.23
N THR A 818 4.42 0.27 -13.12
CA THR A 818 5.51 -0.65 -12.76
C THR A 818 6.67 0.10 -12.10
N ALA A 819 7.04 1.27 -12.61
CA ALA A 819 8.03 2.14 -11.99
C ALA A 819 7.59 2.53 -10.57
N SER A 820 6.35 3.00 -10.38
CA SER A 820 5.83 3.32 -9.04
C SER A 820 5.91 2.15 -8.06
N ASN A 821 5.66 0.92 -8.52
CA ASN A 821 5.80 -0.29 -7.69
C ASN A 821 7.26 -0.58 -7.34
N ILE A 822 8.18 -0.43 -8.30
CA ILE A 822 9.63 -0.61 -8.07
C ILE A 822 10.17 0.43 -7.08
N ASP A 823 9.73 1.70 -7.17
CA ASP A 823 10.12 2.74 -6.22
C ASP A 823 9.63 2.41 -4.79
N THR A 824 8.38 1.95 -4.68
CA THR A 824 7.82 1.52 -3.39
C THR A 824 8.60 0.35 -2.79
N LEU A 825 8.85 -0.70 -3.59
CA LEU A 825 9.62 -1.86 -3.17
C LEU A 825 11.05 -1.46 -2.78
N SER A 826 11.68 -0.57 -3.55
CA SER A 826 13.01 -0.05 -3.24
C SER A 826 13.02 0.66 -1.88
N LYS A 827 12.03 1.49 -1.57
CA LYS A 827 11.92 2.13 -0.24
C LYS A 827 11.78 1.10 0.89
N GLU A 828 11.01 0.03 0.69
CA GLU A 828 10.88 -1.05 1.67
C GLU A 828 12.20 -1.81 1.89
N VAL A 829 12.90 -2.13 0.80
CA VAL A 829 14.20 -2.82 0.85
C VAL A 829 15.28 -1.92 1.47
N SER A 830 15.27 -0.62 1.18
CA SER A 830 16.16 0.39 1.80
C SER A 830 15.93 0.44 3.31
N LYS A 831 14.67 0.46 3.74
CA LYS A 831 14.30 0.40 5.17
C LYS A 831 14.76 -0.91 5.81
N LEU A 832 14.66 -2.04 5.11
CA LEU A 832 15.16 -3.32 5.61
C LEU A 832 16.69 -3.30 5.77
N SER A 833 17.42 -2.83 4.75
CA SER A 833 18.88 -2.66 4.82
C SER A 833 19.28 -1.76 5.99
N SER A 834 18.65 -0.58 6.12
CA SER A 834 18.90 0.35 7.22
C SER A 834 18.68 -0.29 8.60
N ARG A 835 17.64 -1.11 8.74
CA ARG A 835 17.39 -1.89 9.97
C ARG A 835 18.48 -2.92 10.23
N LEU A 836 18.94 -3.64 9.22
CA LEU A 836 20.05 -4.60 9.36
C LEU A 836 21.32 -3.90 9.83
N LEU A 837 21.67 -2.77 9.20
CA LEU A 837 22.82 -1.95 9.57
C LEU A 837 22.68 -1.35 10.98
N GLN A 838 21.48 -0.92 11.38
CA GLN A 838 21.23 -0.42 12.73
C GLN A 838 21.41 -1.50 13.79
N ILE A 839 20.98 -2.74 13.51
CA ILE A 839 21.14 -3.88 14.41
C ILE A 839 22.62 -4.23 14.56
N THR A 840 23.38 -4.25 13.48
CA THR A 840 24.81 -4.60 13.53
C THR A 840 25.70 -3.46 14.03
N ALA A 841 25.31 -2.19 13.85
CA ALA A 841 26.07 -1.02 14.31
C ALA A 841 26.27 -0.97 15.83
N GLN A 842 25.43 -1.65 16.61
CA GLN A 842 25.58 -1.74 18.06
C GLN A 842 26.70 -2.70 18.48
N ALA A 843 27.13 -3.58 17.58
CA ALA A 843 28.17 -4.54 17.86
C ALA A 843 29.57 -3.95 17.67
N LYS A 844 30.47 -4.28 18.59
CA LYS A 844 31.89 -3.93 18.50
C LYS A 844 32.65 -5.19 18.09
N ILE A 845 33.02 -5.25 16.82
CA ILE A 845 33.81 -6.33 16.23
C ILE A 845 35.11 -5.76 15.64
N ASP A 846 36.15 -6.59 15.54
CA ASP A 846 37.40 -6.20 14.89
C ASP A 846 37.18 -5.97 13.39
N LYS A 847 37.81 -4.93 12.84
CA LYS A 847 37.68 -4.57 11.42
C LYS A 847 38.04 -5.72 10.49
N LYS A 848 39.01 -6.56 10.89
CA LYS A 848 39.44 -7.72 10.12
C LYS A 848 38.29 -8.68 9.77
N TYR A 849 37.26 -8.79 10.63
CA TYR A 849 36.10 -9.64 10.36
C TYR A 849 35.30 -9.20 9.13
N TYR A 850 35.13 -7.89 8.89
CA TYR A 850 34.47 -7.38 7.68
C TYR A 850 35.23 -7.72 6.39
N GLU A 851 36.52 -8.00 6.51
CA GLU A 851 37.44 -8.25 5.40
C GLU A 851 37.74 -9.74 5.19
N MET A 852 37.13 -10.65 5.95
CA MET A 852 37.45 -12.09 5.90
C MET A 852 36.24 -13.01 5.69
N VAL A 853 35.06 -12.45 5.41
CA VAL A 853 33.78 -13.17 5.35
C VAL A 853 33.22 -13.36 3.93
N GLU A 854 34.06 -13.19 2.90
CA GLU A 854 33.61 -13.33 1.51
C GLU A 854 33.36 -14.81 1.13
N ASN A 855 34.14 -15.74 1.68
CA ASN A 855 34.05 -17.17 1.40
C ASN A 855 33.41 -17.94 2.57
N ILE A 856 32.10 -18.17 2.48
CA ILE A 856 31.30 -18.81 3.54
C ILE A 856 31.71 -20.27 3.77
N ASP A 857 32.07 -21.01 2.72
CA ASP A 857 32.41 -22.43 2.83
C ASP A 857 33.76 -22.61 3.53
N LEU A 858 34.76 -21.80 3.16
CA LEU A 858 36.05 -21.78 3.84
C LEU A 858 35.90 -21.35 5.31
N MET A 859 35.02 -20.38 5.60
CA MET A 859 34.73 -19.95 6.97
C MET A 859 34.15 -21.09 7.84
N LYS A 860 33.24 -21.90 7.29
CA LYS A 860 32.70 -23.09 7.98
C LYS A 860 33.77 -24.14 8.22
N GLU A 861 34.62 -24.41 7.21
CA GLU A 861 35.76 -25.34 7.35
C GLU A 861 36.70 -24.88 8.47
N VAL A 862 37.10 -23.61 8.46
CA VAL A 862 37.98 -23.02 9.45
C VAL A 862 37.39 -23.10 10.86
N SER A 863 36.10 -22.73 11.03
CA SER A 863 35.42 -22.80 12.33
C SER A 863 35.30 -24.24 12.86
N LYS A 864 35.13 -25.22 11.97
CA LYS A 864 35.21 -26.64 12.34
C LYS A 864 36.59 -26.99 12.91
N TYR A 865 37.68 -26.62 12.23
CA TYR A 865 39.03 -26.95 12.71
C TYR A 865 39.39 -26.26 14.03
N LYS A 866 38.89 -25.04 14.27
CA LYS A 866 39.02 -24.37 15.58
C LYS A 866 38.34 -25.21 16.68
N ASN A 867 37.13 -25.70 16.44
CA ASN A 867 36.41 -26.56 17.40
C ASN A 867 37.05 -27.95 17.57
N ASP A 868 37.60 -28.53 16.51
CA ASP A 868 38.31 -29.80 16.55
C ASP A 868 39.53 -29.72 17.48
N HIS A 869 40.23 -28.58 17.51
CA HIS A 869 41.35 -28.34 18.43
C HIS A 869 40.93 -28.23 19.90
N ILE A 870 39.75 -27.67 20.17
CA ILE A 870 39.17 -27.65 21.53
C ILE A 870 38.85 -29.09 21.95
N SER A 871 38.19 -29.85 21.07
CA SER A 871 37.80 -31.25 21.31
C SER A 871 39.01 -32.17 21.46
N PHE A 872 40.07 -31.92 20.68
CA PHE A 872 41.34 -32.62 20.75
C PHE A 872 41.96 -32.51 22.15
N LYS A 873 42.08 -31.30 22.70
CA LYS A 873 42.59 -31.11 24.08
C LYS A 873 41.73 -31.83 25.10
N LYS A 874 40.42 -31.63 25.04
CA LYS A 874 39.45 -32.24 25.97
C LYS A 874 39.57 -33.76 26.02
N ARG A 875 39.74 -34.41 24.86
CA ARG A 875 39.90 -35.87 24.74
C ARG A 875 41.11 -36.40 25.50
N TYR A 876 42.25 -35.71 25.47
CA TYR A 876 43.43 -36.16 26.22
C TYR A 876 43.35 -35.78 27.70
N PHE A 877 42.85 -34.58 28.01
CA PHE A 877 42.67 -34.16 29.39
C PHE A 877 41.69 -35.05 30.18
N SER A 878 40.71 -35.68 29.54
CA SER A 878 39.82 -36.64 30.22
C SER A 878 40.50 -37.93 30.68
N THR A 879 41.73 -38.21 30.25
CA THR A 879 42.48 -39.43 30.62
C THR A 879 43.47 -39.23 31.77
N LEU A 880 43.63 -38.00 32.27
CA LEU A 880 44.71 -37.63 33.19
C LEU A 880 44.70 -38.39 34.53
N ASP A 881 43.52 -38.80 35.02
CA ASP A 881 43.40 -39.52 36.31
C ASP A 881 43.95 -40.95 36.25
N SER A 882 44.08 -41.53 35.05
CA SER A 882 44.71 -42.85 34.86
C SER A 882 46.22 -42.84 35.09
N PHE A 883 46.87 -41.67 34.94
CA PHE A 883 48.34 -41.51 34.92
C PHE A 883 49.06 -42.46 33.93
N GLU A 884 48.36 -43.00 32.94
CA GLU A 884 48.94 -43.89 31.94
C GLU A 884 49.67 -43.09 30.86
N ASN A 885 50.72 -43.69 30.30
CA ASN A 885 51.46 -43.08 29.19
C ASN A 885 50.64 -43.19 27.90
N CYS A 886 50.36 -42.06 27.24
CA CYS A 886 49.53 -42.00 26.03
C CYS A 886 50.27 -41.26 24.91
N THR A 887 50.26 -41.82 23.71
CA THR A 887 50.80 -41.16 22.51
C THR A 887 49.71 -40.31 21.86
N VAL A 888 49.95 -39.01 21.79
CA VAL A 888 49.10 -38.01 21.15
C VAL A 888 49.21 -38.18 19.64
N VAL A 889 48.05 -38.22 18.97
CA VAL A 889 47.93 -38.28 17.50
C VAL A 889 48.79 -37.19 16.84
N ASP A 890 49.55 -37.59 15.83
CA ASP A 890 50.42 -36.71 15.04
C ASP A 890 49.65 -35.56 14.35
N CYS A 891 50.29 -34.40 14.20
CA CYS A 891 49.67 -33.19 13.65
C CYS A 891 49.24 -33.35 12.18
N LYS A 892 49.84 -34.27 11.40
CA LYS A 892 49.43 -34.53 10.01
C LYS A 892 48.25 -35.49 9.91
N SER A 893 47.99 -36.25 10.98
CA SER A 893 46.95 -37.29 10.99
C SER A 893 45.58 -36.78 11.48
N CYS A 894 45.52 -35.57 12.05
CA CYS A 894 44.27 -34.92 12.44
C CYS A 894 43.51 -34.32 11.24
N ASP A 895 42.24 -33.98 11.43
CA ASP A 895 41.38 -33.48 10.35
C ASP A 895 41.93 -32.18 9.72
N MET A 896 42.44 -31.26 10.54
CA MET A 896 43.10 -30.05 10.05
C MET A 896 44.42 -30.34 9.32
N GLY A 897 45.21 -31.32 9.78
CA GLY A 897 46.46 -31.72 9.12
C GLY A 897 46.24 -32.32 7.73
N LYS A 898 45.18 -33.14 7.59
CA LYS A 898 44.73 -33.65 6.29
C LYS A 898 44.27 -32.51 5.38
N TRP A 899 43.54 -31.53 5.92
CA TRP A 899 43.11 -30.34 5.19
C TRP A 899 44.27 -29.46 4.74
N ILE A 900 45.28 -29.23 5.58
CA ILE A 900 46.50 -28.50 5.19
C ILE A 900 47.17 -29.20 4.00
N THR A 901 47.34 -30.51 4.07
CA THR A 901 47.94 -31.32 2.99
C THR A 901 47.11 -31.23 1.69
N LEU A 902 45.78 -31.27 1.81
CA LEU A 902 44.86 -31.14 0.69
C LEU A 902 44.97 -29.75 0.04
N CYS A 903 44.94 -28.68 0.83
CA CYS A 903 45.08 -27.31 0.33
C CYS A 903 46.41 -27.07 -0.41
N GLU A 904 47.51 -27.65 0.10
CA GLU A 904 48.83 -27.60 -0.55
C GLU A 904 48.86 -28.39 -1.86
N HIS A 905 48.23 -29.57 -1.90
CA HIS A 905 48.10 -30.37 -3.12
C HIS A 905 47.22 -29.68 -4.18
N GLU A 906 46.12 -29.05 -3.76
CA GLU A 906 45.25 -28.24 -4.61
C GLU A 906 45.86 -26.90 -5.01
N ASN A 907 47.02 -26.54 -4.43
CA ASN A 907 47.74 -25.30 -4.70
C ASN A 907 46.85 -24.04 -4.56
N ARG A 908 46.05 -24.00 -3.48
CA ARG A 908 45.18 -22.84 -3.16
C ARG A 908 46.01 -21.59 -2.92
N ASP A 909 45.48 -20.41 -3.26
CA ASP A 909 46.28 -19.18 -3.30
C ASP A 909 46.86 -18.77 -1.93
N PHE A 910 46.11 -18.99 -0.85
CA PHE A 910 46.56 -18.69 0.50
C PHE A 910 47.66 -19.64 1.02
N THR A 911 48.04 -20.71 0.31
CA THR A 911 49.12 -21.62 0.77
C THR A 911 50.52 -21.11 0.43
N LYS A 912 50.62 -20.04 -0.37
CA LYS A 912 51.90 -19.48 -0.87
C LYS A 912 52.43 -18.32 -0.02
N VAL A 913 51.76 -17.98 1.06
CA VAL A 913 52.04 -16.82 1.91
C VAL A 913 52.71 -17.23 3.21
N LYS A 914 53.38 -16.29 3.89
CA LYS A 914 54.15 -16.57 5.11
C LYS A 914 53.25 -17.03 6.27
N GLU A 915 52.04 -16.49 6.32
CA GLU A 915 51.01 -16.78 7.32
C GLU A 915 50.59 -18.26 7.29
N TRP A 916 50.69 -18.92 6.13
CA TRP A 916 50.44 -20.36 6.00
C TRP A 916 51.51 -21.22 6.68
N GLU A 917 52.79 -20.83 6.56
CA GLU A 917 53.87 -21.51 7.30
C GLU A 917 53.74 -21.30 8.81
N ILE A 918 53.32 -20.10 9.24
CA ILE A 918 53.03 -19.78 10.65
C ILE A 918 51.88 -20.65 11.18
N LEU A 919 50.82 -20.85 10.38
CA LEU A 919 49.71 -21.74 10.73
C LEU A 919 50.20 -23.17 11.00
N LYS A 920 51.04 -23.72 10.11
CA LYS A 920 51.60 -25.08 10.25
C LYS A 920 52.43 -25.21 11.51
N GLN A 921 53.28 -24.23 11.80
CA GLN A 921 54.10 -24.21 13.01
C GLN A 921 53.24 -24.13 14.28
N ASN A 922 52.26 -23.22 14.32
CA ASN A 922 51.37 -23.08 15.47
C ASN A 922 50.54 -24.35 15.72
N HIS A 923 50.12 -25.04 14.65
CA HIS A 923 49.39 -26.30 14.73
C HIS A 923 50.25 -27.43 15.30
N GLU A 924 51.48 -27.60 14.81
CA GLU A 924 52.43 -28.58 15.33
C GLU A 924 52.73 -28.35 16.83
N ASP A 925 52.92 -27.09 17.22
CA ASP A 925 53.17 -26.67 18.60
C ASP A 925 52.07 -27.14 19.57
N VAL A 926 50.79 -27.11 19.17
CA VAL A 926 49.68 -27.57 20.01
C VAL A 926 49.83 -29.07 20.29
N HIS A 927 50.05 -29.87 19.25
CA HIS A 927 50.19 -31.33 19.38
C HIS A 927 51.41 -31.69 20.24
N HIS A 928 52.55 -31.04 19.99
CA HIS A 928 53.77 -31.26 20.76
C HIS A 928 53.58 -30.92 22.25
N LYS A 929 53.00 -29.76 22.56
CA LYS A 929 52.79 -29.34 23.95
C LYS A 929 51.79 -30.21 24.69
N VAL A 930 50.76 -30.73 24.02
CA VAL A 930 49.83 -31.71 24.60
C VAL A 930 50.57 -33.03 24.91
N GLN A 931 51.45 -33.51 24.02
CA GLN A 931 52.29 -34.69 24.30
C GLN A 931 53.19 -34.46 25.53
N VAL A 932 53.89 -33.32 25.59
CA VAL A 932 54.73 -32.96 26.73
C VAL A 932 53.94 -32.93 28.03
N TYR A 933 52.70 -32.42 28.00
CA TYR A 933 51.82 -32.41 29.17
C TYR A 933 51.42 -33.82 29.61
N MET A 934 51.05 -34.70 28.67
CA MET A 934 50.68 -36.10 28.96
C MET A 934 51.87 -36.87 29.57
N ASP A 935 53.08 -36.73 28.99
CA ASP A 935 54.29 -37.37 29.51
C ASP A 935 54.64 -36.91 30.92
N ASN A 936 54.54 -35.60 31.16
CA ASN A 936 54.78 -34.99 32.46
C ASN A 936 53.74 -35.46 33.50
N SER A 937 52.48 -35.59 33.09
CA SER A 937 51.39 -36.08 33.94
C SER A 937 51.60 -37.55 34.32
N ALA A 938 51.94 -38.42 33.37
CA ALA A 938 52.26 -39.83 33.63
C ALA A 938 53.45 -40.01 34.58
N LYS A 939 54.46 -39.12 34.48
CA LYS A 939 55.63 -39.08 35.39
C LYS A 939 55.35 -38.44 36.75
N ARG A 940 54.14 -37.94 36.99
CA ARG A 940 53.73 -37.26 38.24
C ARG A 940 54.69 -36.13 38.66
N VAL A 941 55.14 -35.34 37.68
CA VAL A 941 56.01 -34.17 37.94
C VAL A 941 55.30 -33.12 38.80
N GLU A 942 56.06 -32.17 39.36
CA GLU A 942 55.50 -31.12 40.21
C GLU A 942 54.36 -30.33 39.53
N ASN A 943 53.29 -30.05 40.29
CA ASN A 943 52.12 -29.28 39.84
C ASN A 943 52.46 -27.90 39.24
N LYS A 944 53.64 -27.34 39.58
CA LYS A 944 54.12 -26.10 38.98
C LYS A 944 54.43 -26.27 37.49
N ILE A 945 55.12 -27.35 37.12
CA ILE A 945 55.52 -27.66 35.74
C ILE A 945 54.28 -27.96 34.89
N LEU A 946 53.36 -28.79 35.40
CA LEU A 946 52.10 -29.08 34.72
C LEU A 946 51.32 -27.81 34.39
N ARG A 947 51.18 -26.90 35.35
CA ARG A 947 50.49 -25.62 35.15
C ARG A 947 51.16 -24.73 34.08
N GLU A 948 52.49 -24.70 34.02
CA GLU A 948 53.23 -23.92 33.00
C GLU A 948 53.01 -24.50 31.60
N THR A 949 53.09 -25.83 31.45
CA THR A 949 52.81 -26.50 30.18
C THR A 949 51.34 -26.33 29.75
N SER A 950 50.36 -26.40 30.68
CA SER A 950 48.95 -26.13 30.34
C SER A 950 48.73 -24.71 29.82
N ALA A 951 49.41 -23.71 30.40
CA ALA A 951 49.31 -22.33 29.93
C ALA A 951 49.83 -22.16 28.50
N GLN A 952 50.93 -22.85 28.18
CA GLN A 952 51.52 -22.83 26.83
C GLN A 952 50.63 -23.52 25.79
N ILE A 953 49.88 -24.57 26.17
CA ILE A 953 48.89 -25.23 25.29
C ILE A 953 47.77 -24.25 24.92
N GLU A 954 47.25 -23.50 25.89
CA GLU A 954 46.18 -22.52 25.64
C GLU A 954 46.65 -21.37 24.74
N ASP A 955 47.85 -20.84 24.96
CA ASP A 955 48.46 -19.82 24.09
C ASP A 955 48.64 -20.32 22.64
N SER A 956 49.18 -21.53 22.45
CA SER A 956 49.30 -22.13 21.12
C SER A 956 47.96 -22.39 20.45
N THR A 957 46.92 -22.76 21.21
CA THR A 957 45.57 -22.97 20.66
C THR A 957 45.01 -21.67 20.08
N ILE A 958 45.16 -20.55 20.81
CA ILE A 958 44.69 -19.24 20.35
C ILE A 958 45.46 -18.79 19.10
N LYS A 959 46.78 -19.01 19.05
CA LYS A 959 47.59 -18.70 17.87
C LYS A 959 47.12 -19.45 16.62
N VAL A 960 46.71 -20.72 16.75
CA VAL A 960 46.10 -21.46 15.64
C VAL A 960 44.81 -20.78 15.16
N PHE A 961 43.96 -20.30 16.07
CA PHE A 961 42.72 -19.61 15.70
C PHE A 961 42.99 -18.31 14.96
N ASP A 962 43.97 -17.53 15.41
CA ASP A 962 44.37 -16.28 14.78
C ASP A 962 44.98 -16.53 13.38
N SER A 963 45.85 -17.55 13.24
CA SER A 963 46.40 -17.94 11.93
C SER A 963 45.33 -18.46 10.96
N LEU A 964 44.30 -19.16 11.45
CA LEU A 964 43.15 -19.54 10.63
C LEU A 964 42.33 -18.32 10.19
N ASN A 965 42.22 -17.27 11.02
CA ASN A 965 41.62 -16.00 10.61
C ASN A 965 42.47 -15.26 9.55
N ASP A 966 43.81 -15.39 9.59
CA ASP A 966 44.69 -14.85 8.54
C ASP A 966 44.41 -15.52 7.19
N VAL A 967 44.17 -16.83 7.17
CA VAL A 967 43.80 -17.55 5.94
C VAL A 967 42.51 -17.01 5.32
N LEU A 968 41.46 -16.82 6.13
CA LEU A 968 40.19 -16.24 5.67
C LEU A 968 40.35 -14.83 5.10
N TYR A 969 41.19 -14.02 5.75
CA TYR A 969 41.49 -12.66 5.31
C TYR A 969 42.17 -12.66 3.94
N ILE A 970 43.22 -13.48 3.77
CA ILE A 970 44.00 -13.54 2.53
C ILE A 970 43.13 -14.03 1.36
N ASP A 971 42.28 -15.04 1.59
CA ASP A 971 41.33 -15.55 0.60
C ASP A 971 40.35 -14.45 0.15
N SER A 972 39.76 -13.74 1.11
CA SER A 972 38.79 -12.67 0.87
C SER A 972 39.38 -11.47 0.10
N GLN A 973 40.61 -11.06 0.42
CA GLN A 973 41.30 -9.99 -0.30
C GLN A 973 41.56 -10.36 -1.76
N LYS A 974 41.86 -11.63 -2.05
CA LYS A 974 42.06 -12.12 -3.41
C LYS A 974 40.76 -12.15 -4.22
N ILE A 975 39.65 -12.58 -3.60
CA ILE A 975 38.31 -12.53 -4.22
C ILE A 975 37.97 -11.09 -4.60
N LYS A 976 38.16 -10.12 -3.68
CA LYS A 976 37.92 -8.69 -3.95
C LYS A 976 38.81 -8.09 -5.04
N SER A 977 40.01 -8.62 -5.24
CA SER A 977 40.93 -8.13 -6.29
C SER A 977 40.65 -8.68 -7.69
N ASN A 978 39.84 -9.75 -7.79
CA ASN A 978 39.46 -10.39 -9.04
C ASN A 978 38.07 -9.96 -9.56
N LEU A 979 37.27 -9.30 -8.70
CA LEU A 979 36.02 -8.61 -9.02
C LEU A 979 36.31 -7.16 -9.40
#